data_AF-A0A3R7MAF3-F1
#
_entry.id   AF-A0A3R7MAF3-F1
#
_cell.length_a   1.000
_cell.length_b   1.000
_cell.length_c   1.000
_cell.angle_alpha   90.00
_cell.angle_beta   90.00
_cell.angle_gamma   90.00
#
_symmetry.space_group_name_H-M   'P 1'
#
loop_
_entity.id
_entity.type
_entity.pdbx_description
1 polymer ?
#
loop_
_entity_poly.entity_id
_entity_poly.type
_entity_poly.pdbx_seq_one_letter_code
_entity_poly.pdbx_strand_id
1 'polypeptide(L)'
;MAAAEARAGRQSFLVVFDFDHTIVDCNSDEVVPQCLGRGNFQRSLLAAKTPMQSTSLMDAVLAPFSREQIEDAVAKSVVMDAGMPDVFRFLLQQQQQQHRGAPGEGVANSLRVEIAIASDANMLFIEKSIQHHIPFAQHAIAQIHSNSLHDVHDGGESRRCCVGRYESAGHNCLSCNRNHRPNMCKSRIIARLLHASRLIDPTVIFVGDGANDVCPVLHMLRPRDYFMGRRGFKAHYFLSDKHSVVGGCCRIDLWSSANELLQSLKRAMDPAERLPVMVRFRDVGSQEFRAVTLQQRLPQILERTLKENKAYITAEATRRIYALAEAVRNNTAVAPLPGQQVVLPWLQGYAAVAEFDQDSHALPQQRQEEEKAGNGAVVAPRWGQIPWLLGEIYLYNLLAQYLLLAEGGGCNNTKPTADEWTPNIITPYVVCNPIGTHDCPIATHGVLTANSATPELSFDASFLAKDGSTFGSNTIVVQEGKRRYCDIAAGDAVVPRHGYFLPYFDFFIHEKREVLHNFLKPKICPMLACTPWESDDSFVPVLLRWMLWGNSVDLSTFTLGELRESHAVNVAGSGNKDGKGEECARERGFEGSAASATEGLRLAEAKSVAGQDDCILGNQVEEVAQLIRRIVHTEPREGAARPRTIDIVMDNVGVECVADLILTLWVLHHHPSLRVTLHVKNMPYYVSDVTPPDIAFLIEELEECARREPAMATVLMPFVRLVRESLDNGRLSIDADAVWTQPSEYRELPPKVCNTFFYTQRVLSEAELREQQQVQQSASFSYDACKRYTAYSALVIFKGDLNFRRLLGDRHWDRRAFVSTLAPAELDASAMPELLFADTPHARNGQHRPTQAGEVAADEIISFQRIVSSYWPVHAVPVCAIRTLKSELSIGVKVAQQEALDRVDPTWRTSGKYGVILLASGNR
;
A
#
# COMPACT_ATOMS: atom_id res chain seq x y z
N MET A 1 19.57 -17.59 -30.88
CA MET A 1 18.84 -16.31 -31.00
C MET A 1 17.31 -16.44 -30.94
N ALA A 2 16.71 -17.52 -30.38
CA ALA A 2 15.24 -17.66 -30.34
C ALA A 2 14.70 -18.53 -29.19
N ALA A 3 15.30 -18.46 -27.98
CA ALA A 3 14.81 -19.24 -26.82
C ALA A 3 14.95 -18.52 -25.46
N ALA A 4 15.11 -17.19 -25.47
CA ALA A 4 15.12 -16.36 -24.27
C ALA A 4 14.01 -15.29 -24.27
N GLU A 5 13.04 -15.43 -25.17
CA GLU A 5 11.86 -14.58 -25.22
C GLU A 5 10.84 -15.03 -24.16
N ALA A 6 10.24 -14.05 -23.48
CA ALA A 6 9.06 -14.16 -22.60
C ALA A 6 9.26 -14.59 -21.13
N ARG A 7 9.87 -13.71 -20.32
CA ARG A 7 9.45 -13.50 -18.91
C ARG A 7 9.49 -12.01 -18.54
N ALA A 8 8.72 -11.19 -19.24
CA ALA A 8 8.47 -9.81 -18.81
C ALA A 8 7.79 -9.87 -17.43
N GLY A 9 8.22 -9.07 -16.44
CA GLY A 9 7.71 -9.05 -15.07
C GLY A 9 6.24 -8.63 -14.94
N ARG A 10 5.34 -9.41 -15.53
CA ARG A 10 3.92 -9.15 -15.73
C ARG A 10 3.10 -9.60 -14.54
N GLN A 11 1.92 -9.00 -14.44
CA GLN A 11 0.93 -9.31 -13.41
C GLN A 11 0.57 -10.79 -13.41
N SER A 12 0.63 -11.39 -12.22
CA SER A 12 0.26 -12.77 -11.97
C SER A 12 -1.05 -12.86 -11.18
N PHE A 13 -1.61 -14.05 -11.02
CA PHE A 13 -2.85 -14.29 -10.29
C PHE A 13 -2.72 -15.47 -9.33
N LEU A 14 -3.21 -15.27 -8.10
CA LEU A 14 -3.40 -16.33 -7.11
C LEU A 14 -4.91 -16.54 -6.95
N VAL A 15 -5.43 -17.67 -7.46
CA VAL A 15 -6.84 -18.03 -7.36
C VAL A 15 -7.02 -19.03 -6.24
N VAL A 16 -7.79 -18.65 -5.22
CA VAL A 16 -8.01 -19.46 -4.02
C VAL A 16 -9.50 -19.76 -3.90
N PHE A 17 -9.85 -21.04 -3.87
CA PHE A 17 -11.23 -21.51 -3.77
C PHE A 17 -11.54 -22.00 -2.36
N ASP A 18 -12.73 -21.69 -1.86
CA ASP A 18 -13.43 -22.59 -0.95
C ASP A 18 -13.93 -23.84 -1.68
N PHE A 19 -14.34 -24.86 -0.95
CA PHE A 19 -14.79 -26.13 -1.52
C PHE A 19 -16.31 -26.30 -1.48
N ASP A 20 -16.89 -26.45 -0.29
CA ASP A 20 -18.34 -26.65 -0.12
C ASP A 20 -19.13 -25.48 -0.66
N HIS A 21 -20.25 -25.76 -1.33
CA HIS A 21 -21.07 -24.77 -2.03
C HIS A 21 -20.32 -23.83 -3.00
N THR A 22 -19.04 -24.07 -3.29
CA THR A 22 -18.19 -23.23 -4.14
C THR A 22 -17.67 -24.04 -5.32
N ILE A 23 -16.80 -25.03 -5.10
CA ILE A 23 -16.37 -25.99 -6.13
C ILE A 23 -17.46 -27.04 -6.34
N VAL A 24 -18.02 -27.57 -5.24
CA VAL A 24 -19.13 -28.52 -5.26
C VAL A 24 -20.44 -27.83 -4.93
N ASP A 25 -21.56 -28.30 -5.47
CA ASP A 25 -22.87 -27.69 -5.27
C ASP A 25 -23.65 -28.30 -4.08
N CYS A 26 -22.91 -28.68 -3.04
CA CYS A 26 -23.46 -29.26 -1.82
C CYS A 26 -22.54 -28.99 -0.63
N ASN A 27 -23.04 -29.25 0.58
CA ASN A 27 -22.23 -29.32 1.79
C ASN A 27 -21.70 -30.76 1.96
N SER A 28 -20.41 -30.99 1.71
CA SER A 28 -19.78 -32.32 1.81
C SER A 28 -19.84 -32.89 3.23
N ASP A 29 -19.78 -32.04 4.26
CA ASP A 29 -19.93 -32.44 5.66
C ASP A 29 -21.35 -32.93 5.98
N GLU A 30 -22.36 -32.69 5.12
CA GLU A 30 -23.73 -33.21 5.30
C GLU A 30 -23.99 -34.44 4.43
N VAL A 31 -23.68 -34.36 3.13
CA VAL A 31 -24.04 -35.41 2.16
C VAL A 31 -23.23 -36.68 2.33
N VAL A 32 -21.95 -36.58 2.72
CA VAL A 32 -21.08 -37.75 2.93
C VAL A 32 -21.54 -38.55 4.16
N PRO A 33 -21.74 -37.95 5.35
CA PRO A 33 -22.35 -38.67 6.47
C PRO A 33 -23.73 -39.24 6.18
N GLN A 34 -24.56 -38.55 5.39
CA GLN A 34 -25.86 -39.06 4.99
C GLN A 34 -25.72 -40.33 4.13
N CYS A 35 -24.81 -40.34 3.17
CA CYS A 35 -24.49 -41.51 2.34
C CYS A 35 -23.95 -42.69 3.16
N LEU A 36 -23.17 -42.40 4.21
CA LEU A 36 -22.66 -43.40 5.16
C LEU A 36 -23.71 -43.88 6.19
N GLY A 37 -24.96 -43.42 6.09
CA GLY A 37 -26.03 -43.79 7.03
C GLY A 37 -25.91 -43.12 8.41
N ARG A 38 -25.10 -42.06 8.54
CA ARG A 38 -24.84 -41.34 9.80
C ARG A 38 -25.55 -39.99 9.91
N GLY A 39 -26.35 -39.58 8.93
CA GLY A 39 -27.04 -38.28 8.96
C GLY A 39 -27.94 -38.06 10.20
N ASN A 40 -28.61 -39.10 10.71
CA ASN A 40 -29.38 -38.99 11.96
C ASN A 40 -28.48 -38.81 13.19
N PHE A 41 -27.36 -39.53 13.22
CA PHE A 41 -26.37 -39.42 14.30
C PHE A 41 -25.75 -38.02 14.30
N GLN A 42 -25.35 -37.52 13.13
CA GLN A 42 -24.82 -36.16 12.97
C GLN A 42 -25.81 -35.09 13.47
N ARG A 43 -27.09 -35.17 13.06
CA ARG A 43 -28.14 -34.25 13.53
C ARG A 43 -28.34 -34.32 15.04
N SER A 44 -28.24 -35.52 15.64
CA SER A 44 -28.33 -35.67 17.09
C SER A 44 -27.17 -34.98 17.84
N LEU A 45 -25.96 -34.99 17.27
CA LEU A 45 -24.81 -34.29 17.83
C LEU A 45 -24.93 -32.76 17.64
N LEU A 46 -25.43 -32.30 16.50
CA LEU A 46 -25.69 -30.87 16.25
C LEU A 46 -26.76 -30.30 17.19
N ALA A 47 -27.75 -31.12 17.57
CA ALA A 47 -28.82 -30.74 18.49
C ALA A 47 -28.45 -30.84 19.98
N ALA A 48 -27.24 -31.27 20.31
CA ALA A 48 -26.80 -31.42 21.69
C ALA A 48 -26.75 -30.06 22.42
N LYS A 49 -27.02 -30.07 23.74
CA LYS A 49 -27.02 -28.87 24.59
C LYS A 49 -25.69 -28.10 24.56
N THR A 50 -24.59 -28.81 24.41
CA THR A 50 -23.25 -28.22 24.28
C THR A 50 -22.81 -28.34 22.81
N PRO A 51 -22.73 -27.22 22.07
CA PRO A 51 -22.37 -27.26 20.66
C PRO A 51 -20.94 -27.80 20.47
N MET A 52 -20.81 -28.86 19.69
CA MET A 52 -19.51 -29.40 19.29
C MET A 52 -18.88 -28.55 18.19
N GLN A 53 -17.56 -28.42 18.21
CA GLN A 53 -16.82 -27.83 17.10
C GLN A 53 -16.90 -28.74 15.87
N SER A 54 -17.08 -28.16 14.67
CA SER A 54 -17.38 -28.91 13.43
C SER A 54 -16.41 -30.05 13.14
N THR A 55 -15.10 -29.81 13.25
CA THR A 55 -14.08 -30.85 13.00
C THR A 55 -14.17 -31.99 14.01
N SER A 56 -14.41 -31.70 15.29
CA SER A 56 -14.61 -32.73 16.33
C SER A 56 -15.90 -33.53 16.11
N LEU A 57 -16.94 -32.88 15.57
CA LEU A 57 -18.18 -33.55 15.19
C LEU A 57 -17.95 -34.49 14.00
N MET A 58 -17.25 -34.02 12.96
CA MET A 58 -16.91 -34.85 11.80
C MET A 58 -15.99 -36.02 12.17
N ASP A 59 -15.01 -35.81 13.06
CA ASP A 59 -14.19 -36.88 13.62
C ASP A 59 -15.04 -37.99 14.27
N ALA A 60 -16.02 -37.63 15.09
CA ALA A 60 -16.91 -38.60 15.74
C ALA A 60 -17.87 -39.32 14.75
N VAL A 61 -18.31 -38.62 13.71
CA VAL A 61 -19.22 -39.15 12.69
C VAL A 61 -18.51 -40.16 11.80
N LEU A 62 -17.29 -39.85 11.36
CA LEU A 62 -16.51 -40.65 10.41
C LEU A 62 -15.69 -41.76 11.08
N ALA A 63 -15.42 -41.65 12.39
CA ALA A 63 -14.57 -42.58 13.13
C ALA A 63 -14.76 -44.08 12.76
N PRO A 64 -15.97 -44.65 12.60
CA PRO A 64 -16.13 -46.08 12.34
C PRO A 64 -15.75 -46.56 10.93
N PHE A 65 -15.55 -45.66 9.96
CA PHE A 65 -15.42 -46.00 8.55
C PHE A 65 -13.96 -46.04 8.09
N SER A 66 -13.63 -47.00 7.22
CA SER A 66 -12.32 -47.01 6.56
C SER A 66 -12.24 -45.91 5.50
N ARG A 67 -11.01 -45.55 5.11
CA ARG A 67 -10.77 -44.61 4.01
C ARG A 67 -11.57 -45.00 2.77
N GLU A 68 -11.53 -46.27 2.34
CA GLU A 68 -12.22 -46.71 1.10
C GLU A 68 -13.74 -46.51 1.17
N GLN A 69 -14.36 -46.77 2.33
CA GLN A 69 -15.80 -46.55 2.51
C GLN A 69 -16.15 -45.06 2.39
N ILE A 70 -15.29 -44.19 2.92
CA ILE A 70 -15.46 -42.74 2.84
C ILE A 70 -15.27 -42.26 1.39
N GLU A 71 -14.25 -42.76 0.69
CA GLU A 71 -13.99 -42.43 -0.72
C GLU A 71 -15.19 -42.80 -1.62
N ASP A 72 -15.75 -44.00 -1.43
CA ASP A 72 -16.95 -44.46 -2.14
C ASP A 72 -18.17 -43.59 -1.84
N ALA A 73 -18.36 -43.19 -0.58
CA ALA A 73 -19.43 -42.28 -0.20
C ALA A 73 -19.28 -40.89 -0.84
N VAL A 74 -18.06 -40.34 -0.91
CA VAL A 74 -17.78 -39.07 -1.59
C VAL A 74 -18.18 -39.16 -3.06
N ALA A 75 -17.71 -40.19 -3.78
CA ALA A 75 -18.01 -40.37 -5.20
C ALA A 75 -19.51 -40.51 -5.49
N LYS A 76 -20.29 -41.10 -4.57
CA LYS A 76 -21.73 -41.31 -4.72
C LYS A 76 -22.59 -40.09 -4.37
N SER A 77 -22.13 -39.21 -3.49
CA SER A 77 -22.98 -38.21 -2.84
C SER A 77 -22.60 -36.76 -3.09
N VAL A 78 -21.32 -36.47 -3.36
CA VAL A 78 -20.85 -35.10 -3.61
C VAL A 78 -21.11 -34.72 -5.07
N VAL A 79 -21.89 -33.67 -5.28
CA VAL A 79 -22.30 -33.20 -6.61
C VAL A 79 -21.58 -31.90 -6.96
N MET A 80 -21.18 -31.75 -8.22
CA MET A 80 -20.55 -30.54 -8.75
C MET A 80 -21.47 -29.85 -9.76
N ASP A 81 -21.50 -28.51 -9.78
CA ASP A 81 -22.19 -27.74 -10.82
C ASP A 81 -21.64 -28.13 -12.20
N ALA A 82 -22.53 -28.39 -13.16
CA ALA A 82 -22.17 -28.85 -14.50
C ALA A 82 -21.22 -27.91 -15.26
N GLY A 83 -21.22 -26.61 -14.94
CA GLY A 83 -20.32 -25.62 -15.54
C GLY A 83 -18.97 -25.46 -14.83
N MET A 84 -18.78 -26.05 -13.64
CA MET A 84 -17.53 -25.92 -12.88
C MET A 84 -16.31 -26.53 -13.61
N PRO A 85 -16.41 -27.64 -14.35
CA PRO A 85 -15.31 -28.12 -15.18
C PRO A 85 -14.80 -27.07 -16.19
N ASP A 86 -15.67 -26.20 -16.72
CA ASP A 86 -15.26 -25.13 -17.64
C ASP A 86 -14.49 -24.00 -16.95
N VAL A 87 -14.81 -23.72 -15.68
CA VAL A 87 -14.02 -22.81 -14.83
C VAL A 87 -12.58 -23.32 -14.71
N PHE A 88 -12.39 -24.58 -14.34
CA PHE A 88 -11.05 -25.15 -14.22
C PHE A 88 -10.36 -25.25 -15.59
N ARG A 89 -11.03 -25.67 -16.67
CA ARG A 89 -10.44 -25.66 -18.02
C ARG A 89 -9.93 -24.29 -18.41
N PHE A 90 -10.67 -23.23 -18.12
CA PHE A 90 -10.22 -21.85 -18.37
C PHE A 90 -8.95 -21.53 -17.58
N LEU A 91 -8.91 -21.82 -16.27
CA LEU A 91 -7.72 -21.57 -15.45
C LEU A 91 -6.51 -22.39 -15.91
N LEU A 92 -6.71 -23.66 -16.29
CA LEU A 92 -5.67 -24.50 -16.88
C LEU A 92 -5.19 -23.96 -18.22
N GLN A 93 -6.06 -23.40 -19.06
CA GLN A 93 -5.64 -22.75 -20.31
C GLN A 93 -4.74 -21.54 -20.02
N GLN A 94 -5.08 -20.72 -19.01
CA GLN A 94 -4.22 -19.63 -18.57
C GLN A 94 -2.87 -20.14 -18.03
N GLN A 95 -2.85 -21.30 -17.36
CA GLN A 95 -1.61 -21.94 -16.92
C GLN A 95 -0.79 -22.55 -18.07
N GLN A 96 -1.40 -23.24 -19.02
CA GLN A 96 -0.71 -23.96 -20.09
C GLN A 96 -0.15 -23.04 -21.18
N GLN A 97 -0.75 -21.86 -21.38
CA GLN A 97 -0.15 -20.78 -22.17
C GLN A 97 1.23 -20.33 -21.65
N GLN A 98 1.67 -20.81 -20.47
CA GLN A 98 3.02 -20.60 -19.93
C GLN A 98 4.09 -21.57 -20.50
N HIS A 99 3.71 -22.74 -21.04
CA HIS A 99 4.66 -23.83 -21.35
C HIS A 99 4.94 -24.06 -22.86
N ARG A 100 4.20 -23.45 -23.78
CA ARG A 100 4.45 -23.56 -25.23
C ARG A 100 5.26 -22.36 -25.73
N GLY A 101 6.58 -22.52 -25.79
CA GLY A 101 7.49 -21.60 -26.50
C GLY A 101 8.23 -22.29 -27.66
N ALA A 102 8.28 -21.60 -28.80
CA ALA A 102 9.00 -21.80 -30.08
C ALA A 102 8.27 -22.57 -31.22
N PRO A 103 8.53 -22.27 -32.52
CA PRO A 103 8.91 -21.00 -33.16
C PRO A 103 7.90 -20.54 -34.24
N GLY A 104 7.68 -19.22 -34.33
CA GLY A 104 6.88 -18.57 -35.38
C GLY A 104 5.46 -18.21 -34.93
N GLU A 105 5.25 -16.91 -34.70
CA GLU A 105 3.98 -16.23 -34.40
C GLU A 105 3.45 -16.30 -32.94
N GLY A 106 3.52 -15.16 -32.24
CA GLY A 106 2.55 -14.75 -31.23
C GLY A 106 2.81 -15.07 -29.74
N VAL A 107 4.06 -15.05 -29.25
CA VAL A 107 4.36 -15.25 -27.81
C VAL A 107 4.40 -13.92 -27.05
N ALA A 108 3.25 -13.26 -26.88
CA ALA A 108 3.17 -11.98 -26.19
C ALA A 108 2.29 -11.98 -24.93
N ASN A 109 1.83 -13.14 -24.40
CA ASN A 109 0.73 -13.15 -23.42
C ASN A 109 0.72 -14.26 -22.34
N SER A 110 1.87 -14.74 -21.85
CA SER A 110 1.87 -15.79 -20.79
C SER A 110 1.49 -15.24 -19.41
N LEU A 111 0.25 -15.49 -18.99
CA LEU A 111 -0.27 -15.21 -17.64
C LEU A 111 0.23 -16.24 -16.63
N ARG A 112 0.74 -15.80 -15.47
CA ARG A 112 1.09 -16.72 -14.38
C ARG A 112 -0.08 -16.88 -13.41
N VAL A 113 -0.73 -18.05 -13.42
CA VAL A 113 -1.86 -18.38 -12.54
C VAL A 113 -1.48 -19.52 -11.60
N GLU A 114 -1.60 -19.29 -10.29
CA GLU A 114 -1.48 -20.31 -9.25
C GLU A 114 -2.87 -20.59 -8.67
N ILE A 115 -3.25 -21.86 -8.56
CA ILE A 115 -4.56 -22.29 -8.05
C ILE A 115 -4.35 -22.96 -6.69
N ALA A 116 -5.09 -22.55 -5.67
CA ALA A 116 -5.09 -23.17 -4.35
C ALA A 116 -6.51 -23.38 -3.84
N ILE A 117 -6.66 -24.30 -2.88
CA ILE A 117 -7.93 -24.54 -2.17
C ILE A 117 -7.70 -24.29 -0.68
N ALA A 118 -8.60 -23.53 -0.07
CA ALA A 118 -8.60 -23.22 1.36
C ALA A 118 -10.02 -23.40 1.93
N SER A 119 -10.28 -24.57 2.51
CA SER A 119 -11.62 -24.95 2.96
C SER A 119 -11.60 -25.64 4.33
N ASP A 120 -12.66 -25.44 5.12
CA ASP A 120 -12.88 -26.17 6.36
C ASP A 120 -13.47 -27.57 6.15
N ALA A 121 -13.69 -28.00 4.91
CA ALA A 121 -14.02 -29.38 4.55
C ALA A 121 -12.90 -30.38 4.92
N ASN A 122 -13.19 -31.67 4.78
CA ASN A 122 -12.21 -32.74 4.95
C ASN A 122 -11.29 -32.86 3.72
N MET A 123 -9.98 -32.99 3.93
CA MET A 123 -8.98 -33.14 2.86
C MET A 123 -9.33 -34.28 1.90
N LEU A 124 -9.74 -35.44 2.43
CA LEU A 124 -10.09 -36.61 1.61
C LEU A 124 -11.32 -36.32 0.74
N PHE A 125 -12.29 -35.55 1.24
CA PHE A 125 -13.48 -35.21 0.46
C PHE A 125 -13.11 -34.33 -0.74
N ILE A 126 -12.23 -33.36 -0.53
CA ILE A 126 -11.73 -32.46 -1.58
C ILE A 126 -10.98 -33.25 -2.65
N GLU A 127 -9.96 -34.01 -2.25
CA GLU A 127 -9.10 -34.76 -3.16
C GLU A 127 -9.90 -35.74 -4.02
N LYS A 128 -10.83 -36.48 -3.41
CA LYS A 128 -11.63 -37.49 -4.10
C LYS A 128 -12.69 -36.87 -5.00
N SER A 129 -13.27 -35.74 -4.60
CA SER A 129 -14.20 -35.01 -5.46
C SER A 129 -13.49 -34.44 -6.68
N ILE A 130 -12.28 -33.92 -6.55
CA ILE A 130 -11.45 -33.48 -7.67
C ILE A 130 -11.11 -34.66 -8.58
N GLN A 131 -10.64 -35.78 -8.02
CA GLN A 131 -10.30 -36.98 -8.77
C GLN A 131 -11.50 -37.52 -9.56
N HIS A 132 -12.69 -37.45 -8.99
CA HIS A 132 -13.92 -37.95 -9.61
C HIS A 132 -14.48 -37.02 -10.68
N HIS A 133 -14.63 -35.73 -10.36
CA HIS A 133 -15.37 -34.78 -11.22
C HIS A 133 -14.47 -34.02 -12.21
N ILE A 134 -13.23 -33.71 -11.82
CA ILE A 134 -12.29 -32.90 -12.62
C ILE A 134 -10.85 -33.46 -12.55
N PRO A 135 -10.62 -34.75 -12.89
CA PRO A 135 -9.29 -35.36 -12.79
C PRO A 135 -8.21 -34.63 -13.60
N PHE A 136 -8.61 -33.97 -14.70
CA PHE A 136 -7.70 -33.17 -15.53
C PHE A 136 -7.10 -31.95 -14.80
N ALA A 137 -7.72 -31.49 -13.70
CA ALA A 137 -7.30 -30.32 -12.95
C ALA A 137 -6.43 -30.66 -11.73
N GLN A 138 -6.27 -31.94 -11.37
CA GLN A 138 -5.59 -32.34 -10.14
C GLN A 138 -4.14 -31.82 -10.06
N HIS A 139 -3.39 -31.90 -11.16
CA HIS A 139 -2.00 -31.42 -11.23
C HIS A 139 -1.87 -29.90 -11.36
N ALA A 140 -2.97 -29.20 -11.64
CA ALA A 140 -3.00 -27.74 -11.79
C ALA A 140 -3.20 -27.01 -10.45
N ILE A 141 -3.76 -27.70 -9.46
CA ILE A 141 -3.95 -27.18 -8.10
C ILE A 141 -2.62 -27.30 -7.36
N ALA A 142 -2.01 -26.15 -7.05
CA ALA A 142 -0.69 -26.09 -6.45
C ALA A 142 -0.72 -26.54 -4.98
N GLN A 143 -1.74 -26.14 -4.22
CA GLN A 143 -1.81 -26.37 -2.77
C GLN A 143 -3.26 -26.54 -2.30
N ILE A 144 -3.49 -27.47 -1.36
CA ILE A 144 -4.78 -27.66 -0.68
C ILE A 144 -4.56 -27.51 0.83
N HIS A 145 -5.30 -26.59 1.44
CA HIS A 145 -5.31 -26.34 2.88
C HIS A 145 -6.68 -26.76 3.42
N SER A 146 -6.72 -27.86 4.19
CA SER A 146 -7.94 -28.47 4.71
C SER A 146 -7.68 -29.25 6.01
N ASN A 147 -8.75 -29.71 6.66
CA ASN A 147 -8.66 -30.62 7.80
C ASN A 147 -8.20 -32.02 7.35
N SER A 148 -7.07 -32.50 7.86
CA SER A 148 -6.49 -33.80 7.47
C SER A 148 -7.27 -35.00 8.02
N LEU A 149 -7.30 -36.10 7.27
CA LEU A 149 -7.81 -37.39 7.71
C LEU A 149 -6.67 -38.40 7.85
N HIS A 150 -6.58 -39.04 9.01
CA HIS A 150 -5.56 -40.05 9.30
C HIS A 150 -6.21 -41.41 9.57
N ASP A 151 -5.60 -42.48 9.07
CA ASP A 151 -6.03 -43.83 9.37
C ASP A 151 -5.60 -44.22 10.79
N VAL A 152 -6.45 -44.99 11.47
CA VAL A 152 -6.19 -45.51 12.82
C VAL A 152 -6.16 -47.02 12.74
N HIS A 153 -4.98 -47.61 12.90
CA HIS A 153 -4.79 -49.06 12.76
C HIS A 153 -5.02 -49.85 14.06
N ASP A 154 -4.86 -49.20 15.23
CA ASP A 154 -4.97 -49.86 16.56
C ASP A 154 -6.27 -49.52 17.33
N GLY A 155 -7.28 -48.95 16.65
CA GLY A 155 -8.51 -48.44 17.28
C GLY A 155 -9.65 -49.46 17.50
N GLY A 156 -9.43 -50.73 17.14
CA GLY A 156 -10.47 -51.77 17.13
C GLY A 156 -11.60 -51.51 16.12
N GLU A 157 -12.72 -52.24 16.22
CA GLU A 157 -13.86 -52.08 15.29
C GLU A 157 -14.57 -50.71 15.42
N SER A 158 -14.31 -49.98 16.50
CA SER A 158 -15.02 -48.74 16.86
C SER A 158 -14.46 -47.47 16.21
N ARG A 159 -13.17 -47.45 15.85
CA ARG A 159 -12.50 -46.30 15.21
C ARG A 159 -11.43 -46.78 14.21
N ARG A 160 -11.62 -46.39 12.95
CA ARG A 160 -10.75 -46.66 11.80
C ARG A 160 -10.08 -45.41 11.24
N CYS A 161 -10.58 -44.22 11.53
CA CYS A 161 -9.95 -42.96 11.14
C CYS A 161 -10.08 -41.85 12.19
N CYS A 162 -9.32 -40.77 12.01
CA CYS A 162 -9.49 -39.52 12.75
C CYS A 162 -9.34 -38.28 11.86
N VAL A 163 -10.07 -37.22 12.21
CA VAL A 163 -10.00 -35.92 11.51
C VAL A 163 -9.29 -34.90 12.38
N GLY A 164 -8.18 -34.36 11.88
CA GLY A 164 -7.37 -33.35 12.54
C GLY A 164 -7.84 -31.92 12.22
N ARG A 165 -7.73 -31.04 13.21
CA ARG A 165 -7.88 -29.58 13.01
C ARG A 165 -6.72 -29.03 12.20
N TYR A 166 -6.99 -28.09 11.29
CA TYR A 166 -5.95 -27.43 10.51
C TYR A 166 -5.00 -26.59 11.39
N GLU A 167 -5.54 -25.70 12.23
CA GLU A 167 -4.78 -25.04 13.30
C GLU A 167 -5.09 -25.74 14.63
N SER A 168 -4.33 -26.77 14.98
CA SER A 168 -4.55 -27.58 16.18
C SER A 168 -4.56 -26.77 17.49
N ALA A 169 -3.72 -25.73 17.56
CA ALA A 169 -3.63 -24.79 18.68
C ALA A 169 -4.60 -23.60 18.58
N GLY A 170 -5.39 -23.50 17.51
CA GLY A 170 -6.21 -22.34 17.19
C GLY A 170 -5.40 -21.16 16.62
N HIS A 171 -6.05 -19.99 16.52
CA HIS A 171 -5.43 -18.76 16.07
C HIS A 171 -6.18 -17.53 16.63
N ASN A 172 -5.55 -16.35 16.62
CA ASN A 172 -6.11 -15.14 17.25
C ASN A 172 -6.57 -14.07 16.25
N CYS A 173 -7.31 -14.49 15.22
CA CYS A 173 -7.96 -13.55 14.32
C CYS A 173 -9.21 -12.99 15.01
N LEU A 174 -9.33 -11.66 15.07
CA LEU A 174 -10.49 -10.99 15.68
C LEU A 174 -11.81 -11.44 15.04
N SER A 175 -11.86 -11.57 13.71
CA SER A 175 -13.07 -12.02 13.00
C SER A 175 -13.42 -13.48 13.29
N CYS A 176 -12.44 -14.39 13.22
CA CYS A 176 -12.69 -15.81 13.48
C CYS A 176 -13.05 -16.09 14.95
N ASN A 177 -12.44 -15.36 15.89
CA ASN A 177 -12.71 -15.50 17.32
C ASN A 177 -14.10 -14.98 17.71
N ARG A 178 -14.53 -13.85 17.15
CA ARG A 178 -15.91 -13.34 17.33
C ARG A 178 -16.97 -14.36 16.88
N ASN A 179 -16.64 -15.15 15.85
CA ASN A 179 -17.52 -16.18 15.32
C ASN A 179 -17.32 -17.57 15.95
N HIS A 180 -16.52 -17.69 17.03
CA HIS A 180 -16.20 -18.94 17.72
C HIS A 180 -15.63 -20.07 16.81
N ARG A 181 -14.87 -19.71 15.76
CA ARG A 181 -14.31 -20.67 14.77
C ARG A 181 -12.78 -20.57 14.63
N PRO A 182 -11.98 -20.85 15.68
CA PRO A 182 -10.52 -20.75 15.59
C PRO A 182 -9.82 -21.90 14.84
N ASN A 183 -10.54 -22.76 14.08
CA ASN A 183 -9.95 -23.93 13.41
C ASN A 183 -9.10 -23.57 12.18
N MET A 184 -9.60 -22.68 11.31
CA MET A 184 -8.93 -22.31 10.07
C MET A 184 -9.16 -20.83 9.78
N CYS A 185 -8.09 -20.11 9.42
CA CYS A 185 -8.16 -18.71 9.01
C CYS A 185 -7.74 -18.56 7.55
N LYS A 186 -8.71 -18.30 6.67
CA LYS A 186 -8.44 -18.15 5.24
C LYS A 186 -7.55 -16.95 4.93
N SER A 187 -7.60 -15.87 5.71
CA SER A 187 -6.64 -14.75 5.60
C SER A 187 -5.19 -15.18 5.87
N ARG A 188 -4.95 -16.00 6.92
CA ARG A 188 -3.61 -16.51 7.23
C ARG A 188 -3.11 -17.47 6.16
N ILE A 189 -4.01 -18.28 5.57
CA ILE A 189 -3.65 -19.17 4.46
C ILE A 189 -3.23 -18.36 3.23
N ILE A 190 -4.02 -17.37 2.81
CA ILE A 190 -3.66 -16.51 1.67
C ILE A 190 -2.35 -15.77 1.93
N ALA A 191 -2.12 -15.26 3.15
CA ALA A 191 -0.84 -14.65 3.53
C ALA A 191 0.34 -15.62 3.38
N ARG A 192 0.20 -16.87 3.83
CA ARG A 192 1.21 -17.93 3.65
C ARG A 192 1.45 -18.24 2.17
N LEU A 193 0.40 -18.31 1.36
CA LEU A 193 0.50 -18.53 -0.08
C LEU A 193 1.30 -17.40 -0.75
N LEU A 194 0.98 -16.14 -0.45
CA LEU A 194 1.74 -15.00 -1.00
C LEU A 194 3.20 -14.96 -0.53
N HIS A 195 3.48 -15.43 0.70
CA HIS A 195 4.84 -15.50 1.23
C HIS A 195 5.65 -16.67 0.65
N ALA A 196 5.02 -17.78 0.29
CA ALA A 196 5.68 -18.92 -0.32
C ALA A 196 5.77 -18.81 -1.85
N SER A 197 4.90 -18.00 -2.45
CA SER A 197 4.80 -17.88 -3.89
C SER A 197 5.90 -16.99 -4.49
N ARG A 198 6.32 -17.37 -5.69
CA ARG A 198 7.23 -16.58 -6.54
C ARG A 198 6.49 -15.79 -7.62
N LEU A 199 5.16 -15.63 -7.48
CA LEU A 199 4.35 -14.82 -8.40
C LEU A 199 4.85 -13.38 -8.42
N ILE A 200 4.83 -12.76 -9.60
CA ILE A 200 5.21 -11.37 -9.79
C ILE A 200 3.93 -10.54 -9.77
N ASP A 201 3.88 -9.55 -8.88
CA ASP A 201 2.77 -8.60 -8.80
C ASP A 201 1.37 -9.28 -8.72
N PRO A 202 1.17 -10.28 -7.84
CA PRO A 202 -0.03 -11.10 -7.84
C PRO A 202 -1.29 -10.34 -7.46
N THR A 203 -2.35 -10.56 -8.22
CA THR A 203 -3.74 -10.25 -7.85
C THR A 203 -4.39 -11.48 -7.26
N VAL A 204 -4.94 -11.36 -6.05
CA VAL A 204 -5.64 -12.45 -5.38
C VAL A 204 -7.09 -12.46 -5.82
N ILE A 205 -7.58 -13.64 -6.22
CA ILE A 205 -9.00 -13.89 -6.46
C ILE A 205 -9.44 -14.98 -5.48
N PHE A 206 -10.22 -14.60 -4.48
CA PHE A 206 -10.81 -15.52 -3.52
C PHE A 206 -12.26 -15.83 -3.90
N VAL A 207 -12.61 -17.10 -4.04
CA VAL A 207 -13.96 -17.56 -4.39
C VAL A 207 -14.54 -18.33 -3.20
N GLY A 208 -15.73 -17.95 -2.73
CA GLY A 208 -16.36 -18.57 -1.57
C GLY A 208 -17.82 -18.20 -1.39
N ASP A 209 -18.45 -18.75 -0.34
CA ASP A 209 -19.88 -18.60 -0.04
C ASP A 209 -20.18 -18.41 1.46
N GLY A 210 -19.31 -18.92 2.34
CA GLY A 210 -19.55 -19.08 3.76
C GLY A 210 -19.26 -17.84 4.62
N ALA A 211 -19.68 -17.85 5.88
CA ALA A 211 -19.39 -16.73 6.80
C ALA A 211 -17.88 -16.58 7.10
N ASN A 212 -17.14 -17.69 7.09
CA ASN A 212 -15.68 -17.73 7.25
C ASN A 212 -14.93 -17.13 6.04
N ASP A 213 -15.58 -17.01 4.88
CA ASP A 213 -15.02 -16.42 3.66
C ASP A 213 -14.97 -14.89 3.67
N VAL A 214 -15.65 -14.28 4.63
CA VAL A 214 -15.59 -12.84 4.86
C VAL A 214 -14.25 -12.43 5.49
N CYS A 215 -13.57 -13.34 6.20
CA CYS A 215 -12.32 -13.03 6.88
C CYS A 215 -11.24 -12.47 5.92
N PRO A 216 -11.00 -13.08 4.73
CA PRO A 216 -10.17 -12.49 3.69
C PRO A 216 -10.57 -11.06 3.29
N VAL A 217 -11.87 -10.79 3.09
CA VAL A 217 -12.39 -9.47 2.69
C VAL A 217 -12.05 -8.39 3.71
N LEU A 218 -12.11 -8.72 5.00
CA LEU A 218 -11.90 -7.76 6.09
C LEU A 218 -10.42 -7.55 6.47
N HIS A 219 -9.55 -8.50 6.13
CA HIS A 219 -8.20 -8.54 6.69
C HIS A 219 -7.07 -8.77 5.68
N MET A 220 -7.36 -9.25 4.46
CA MET A 220 -6.34 -9.72 3.51
C MET A 220 -6.48 -9.17 2.09
N LEU A 221 -7.70 -9.08 1.56
CA LEU A 221 -7.93 -8.73 0.16
C LEU A 221 -7.85 -7.21 -0.02
N ARG A 222 -6.87 -6.76 -0.79
CA ARG A 222 -6.51 -5.35 -1.03
C ARG A 222 -7.43 -4.73 -2.10
N PRO A 223 -7.38 -3.40 -2.33
CA PRO A 223 -8.23 -2.74 -3.34
C PRO A 223 -8.13 -3.31 -4.77
N ARG A 224 -6.98 -3.88 -5.12
CA ARG A 224 -6.76 -4.57 -6.41
C ARG A 224 -7.29 -6.01 -6.48
N ASP A 225 -7.52 -6.64 -5.34
CA ASP A 225 -7.88 -8.06 -5.24
C ASP A 225 -9.40 -8.26 -5.42
N TYR A 226 -9.82 -9.50 -5.62
CA TYR A 226 -11.22 -9.87 -5.85
C TYR A 226 -11.73 -10.85 -4.81
N PHE A 227 -12.96 -10.63 -4.36
CA PHE A 227 -13.80 -11.63 -3.72
C PHE A 227 -14.98 -11.97 -4.63
N MET A 228 -15.11 -13.24 -5.00
CA MET A 228 -16.22 -13.76 -5.80
C MET A 228 -17.16 -14.55 -4.89
N GLY A 229 -18.15 -13.86 -4.32
CA GLY A 229 -19.07 -14.39 -3.32
C GLY A 229 -20.32 -15.04 -3.93
N ARG A 230 -20.72 -16.22 -3.44
CA ARG A 230 -21.95 -16.87 -3.90
C ARG A 230 -23.20 -16.12 -3.41
N ARG A 231 -24.06 -15.72 -4.35
CA ARG A 231 -25.28 -14.96 -4.10
C ARG A 231 -26.27 -15.80 -3.28
N GLY A 232 -26.79 -15.22 -2.21
CA GLY A 232 -27.77 -15.85 -1.32
C GLY A 232 -27.17 -16.74 -0.24
N PHE A 233 -25.85 -16.76 -0.11
CA PHE A 233 -25.12 -17.48 0.93
C PHE A 233 -24.64 -16.56 2.06
N LYS A 234 -24.06 -17.15 3.10
CA LYS A 234 -23.72 -16.45 4.36
C LYS A 234 -22.76 -15.29 4.16
N ALA A 235 -21.78 -15.39 3.27
CA ALA A 235 -20.89 -14.29 2.92
C ALA A 235 -21.66 -13.09 2.35
N HIS A 236 -22.60 -13.36 1.44
CA HIS A 236 -23.43 -12.32 0.82
C HIS A 236 -24.31 -11.61 1.85
N TYR A 237 -24.95 -12.36 2.76
CA TYR A 237 -25.76 -11.74 3.83
C TYR A 237 -24.94 -10.87 4.76
N PHE A 238 -23.74 -11.31 5.14
CA PHE A 238 -22.86 -10.51 6.01
C PHE A 238 -22.41 -9.22 5.31
N LEU A 239 -21.97 -9.32 4.06
CA LEU A 239 -21.45 -8.17 3.30
C LEU A 239 -22.54 -7.20 2.82
N SER A 240 -23.82 -7.58 2.91
CA SER A 240 -24.96 -6.72 2.59
C SER A 240 -25.63 -6.10 3.82
N ASP A 241 -25.19 -6.45 5.03
CA ASP A 241 -25.75 -5.91 6.27
C ASP A 241 -25.55 -4.39 6.38
N LYS A 242 -26.66 -3.66 6.52
CA LYS A 242 -26.68 -2.20 6.67
C LYS A 242 -26.13 -1.74 8.02
N HIS A 243 -26.08 -2.63 9.01
CA HIS A 243 -25.56 -2.34 10.33
C HIS A 243 -24.06 -2.69 10.47
N SER A 244 -23.48 -3.34 9.47
CA SER A 244 -22.04 -3.62 9.48
C SER A 244 -21.24 -2.33 9.36
N VAL A 245 -20.29 -2.14 10.29
CA VAL A 245 -19.39 -0.98 10.32
C VAL A 245 -18.20 -1.15 9.37
N VAL A 246 -17.93 -2.38 8.92
CA VAL A 246 -16.77 -2.71 8.06
C VAL A 246 -17.15 -3.82 7.08
N GLY A 247 -16.98 -3.58 5.78
CA GLY A 247 -17.19 -4.58 4.72
C GLY A 247 -16.03 -4.73 3.72
N GLY A 248 -14.84 -4.20 4.04
CA GLY A 248 -13.61 -4.42 3.27
C GLY A 248 -13.35 -3.35 2.19
N CYS A 249 -12.27 -3.53 1.42
CA CYS A 249 -11.86 -2.60 0.35
C CYS A 249 -11.61 -3.26 -1.02
N CYS A 250 -11.57 -4.59 -1.11
CA CYS A 250 -11.37 -5.32 -2.37
C CYS A 250 -12.57 -5.21 -3.33
N ARG A 251 -12.40 -5.66 -4.58
CA ARG A 251 -13.48 -5.77 -5.55
C ARG A 251 -14.36 -6.98 -5.19
N ILE A 252 -15.66 -6.78 -5.05
CA ILE A 252 -16.60 -7.87 -4.76
C ILE A 252 -17.52 -8.12 -5.95
N ASP A 253 -17.53 -9.36 -6.43
CA ASP A 253 -18.40 -9.88 -7.50
C ASP A 253 -19.32 -10.97 -6.92
N LEU A 254 -20.58 -10.97 -7.32
CA LEU A 254 -21.57 -11.93 -6.84
C LEU A 254 -22.03 -12.87 -7.95
N TRP A 255 -21.89 -14.18 -7.73
CA TRP A 255 -22.23 -15.23 -8.71
C TRP A 255 -23.29 -16.19 -8.16
N SER A 256 -24.08 -16.79 -9.06
CA SER A 256 -25.12 -17.77 -8.69
C SER A 256 -24.98 -19.12 -9.41
N SER A 257 -24.17 -19.18 -10.47
CA SER A 257 -23.83 -20.40 -11.21
C SER A 257 -22.36 -20.40 -11.62
N ALA A 258 -21.80 -21.57 -11.92
CA ALA A 258 -20.43 -21.69 -12.41
C ALA A 258 -20.18 -20.87 -13.70
N ASN A 259 -21.21 -20.70 -14.53
CA ASN A 259 -21.12 -19.84 -15.73
C ASN A 259 -20.94 -18.36 -15.38
N GLU A 260 -21.67 -17.83 -14.40
CA GLU A 260 -21.46 -16.44 -13.91
C GLU A 260 -20.07 -16.27 -13.29
N LEU A 261 -19.60 -17.28 -12.56
CA LEU A 261 -18.24 -17.30 -11.98
C LEU A 261 -17.18 -17.27 -13.10
N LEU A 262 -17.32 -18.10 -14.14
CA LEU A 262 -16.42 -18.10 -15.30
C LEU A 262 -16.37 -16.74 -16.00
N GLN A 263 -17.51 -16.07 -16.18
CA GLN A 263 -17.53 -14.72 -16.76
C GLN A 263 -16.84 -13.69 -15.86
N SER A 264 -16.94 -13.86 -14.54
CA SER A 264 -16.27 -12.98 -13.59
C SER A 264 -14.76 -13.16 -13.61
N LEU A 265 -14.29 -14.42 -13.67
CA LEU A 265 -12.87 -14.74 -13.84
C LEU A 265 -12.31 -14.22 -15.18
N LYS A 266 -13.05 -14.38 -16.29
CA LYS A 266 -12.65 -13.85 -17.60
C LYS A 266 -12.48 -12.33 -17.60
N ARG A 267 -13.38 -11.61 -16.93
CA ARG A 267 -13.29 -10.15 -16.77
C ARG A 267 -12.12 -9.75 -15.88
N ALA A 268 -11.95 -10.41 -14.74
CA ALA A 268 -10.85 -10.11 -13.81
C ALA A 268 -9.46 -10.40 -14.41
N MET A 269 -9.37 -11.35 -15.34
CA MET A 269 -8.12 -11.75 -16.03
C MET A 269 -8.02 -11.20 -17.47
N ASP A 270 -8.89 -10.27 -17.88
CA ASP A 270 -8.88 -9.69 -19.23
C ASP A 270 -7.54 -8.97 -19.48
N PRO A 271 -6.83 -9.24 -20.60
CA PRO A 271 -5.62 -8.50 -20.97
C PRO A 271 -5.79 -6.97 -20.95
N ALA A 272 -6.98 -6.44 -21.25
CA ALA A 272 -7.25 -5.01 -21.23
C ALA A 272 -7.31 -4.40 -19.83
N GLU A 273 -7.55 -5.23 -18.81
CA GLU A 273 -7.56 -4.84 -17.40
C GLU A 273 -6.20 -5.03 -16.72
N ARG A 274 -5.20 -5.55 -17.46
CA ARG A 274 -3.86 -5.75 -16.93
C ARG A 274 -3.13 -4.43 -16.78
N LEU A 275 -2.25 -4.44 -15.79
CA LEU A 275 -1.39 -3.31 -15.49
C LEU A 275 -0.14 -3.39 -16.37
N PRO A 276 0.38 -2.24 -16.86
CA PRO A 276 1.67 -2.22 -17.54
C PRO A 276 2.76 -2.76 -16.61
N VAL A 277 3.86 -3.23 -17.20
CA VAL A 277 5.00 -3.75 -16.43
C VAL A 277 5.56 -2.64 -15.52
N MET A 278 5.96 -3.01 -14.30
CA MET A 278 6.65 -2.08 -13.40
C MET A 278 8.00 -1.68 -13.98
N VAL A 279 8.34 -0.41 -13.81
CA VAL A 279 9.65 0.13 -14.18
C VAL A 279 10.72 -0.53 -13.30
N ARG A 280 11.76 -1.10 -13.92
CA ARG A 280 12.88 -1.73 -13.22
C ARG A 280 14.10 -0.85 -13.28
N PHE A 281 15.04 -1.05 -12.35
CA PHE A 281 16.27 -0.26 -12.33
C PHE A 281 17.06 -0.29 -13.66
N ARG A 282 17.02 -1.41 -14.39
CA ARG A 282 17.74 -1.57 -15.67
C ARG A 282 16.90 -2.27 -16.73
N ASP A 283 15.99 -1.53 -17.36
CA ASP A 283 15.13 -2.05 -18.43
C ASP A 283 15.79 -1.98 -19.82
N VAL A 284 16.41 -0.84 -20.19
CA VAL A 284 16.82 -0.56 -21.59
C VAL A 284 18.16 0.15 -21.73
N GLY A 285 18.71 0.77 -20.70
CA GLY A 285 19.88 1.63 -20.85
C GLY A 285 20.71 1.77 -19.59
N SER A 286 21.91 2.33 -19.73
CA SER A 286 22.77 2.66 -18.59
C SER A 286 22.65 4.13 -18.17
N GLN A 287 22.07 4.96 -19.02
CA GLN A 287 21.91 6.40 -18.79
C GLN A 287 20.53 6.78 -18.26
N GLU A 288 19.62 5.81 -18.15
CA GLU A 288 18.29 6.00 -17.55
C GLU A 288 18.43 6.55 -16.13
N PHE A 289 17.55 7.47 -15.72
CA PHE A 289 17.67 8.12 -14.41
C PHE A 289 17.63 7.11 -13.26
N ARG A 290 16.82 6.06 -13.42
CA ARG A 290 16.75 4.93 -12.49
C ARG A 290 18.02 4.08 -12.44
N ALA A 291 18.69 3.86 -13.58
CA ALA A 291 19.98 3.17 -13.63
C ALA A 291 21.08 3.99 -12.95
N VAL A 292 21.09 5.30 -13.18
CA VAL A 292 21.98 6.25 -12.49
C VAL A 292 21.66 6.30 -10.99
N THR A 293 20.39 6.27 -10.62
CA THR A 293 19.96 6.21 -9.22
C THR A 293 20.50 4.97 -8.54
N LEU A 294 20.42 3.80 -9.19
CA LEU A 294 21.03 2.57 -8.69
C LEU A 294 22.54 2.69 -8.55
N GLN A 295 23.26 3.03 -9.61
CA GLN A 295 24.72 2.90 -9.63
C GLN A 295 25.46 4.02 -8.91
N GLN A 296 24.84 5.19 -8.75
CA GLN A 296 25.51 6.39 -8.24
C GLN A 296 24.83 6.96 -6.99
N ARG A 297 23.53 7.29 -7.06
CA ARG A 297 22.85 8.03 -5.98
C ARG A 297 22.66 7.18 -4.72
N LEU A 298 22.23 5.93 -4.88
CA LEU A 298 22.02 5.04 -3.73
C LEU A 298 23.33 4.72 -2.97
N PRO A 299 24.45 4.38 -3.63
CA PRO A 299 25.74 4.26 -2.97
C PRO A 299 26.19 5.53 -2.25
N GLN A 300 26.00 6.71 -2.84
CA GLN A 300 26.33 7.99 -2.20
C GLN A 300 25.54 8.22 -0.91
N ILE A 301 24.23 7.92 -0.92
CA ILE A 301 23.39 8.02 0.28
C ILE A 301 23.89 7.08 1.37
N LEU A 302 24.17 5.81 1.03
CA LEU A 302 24.69 4.82 1.98
C LEU A 302 26.02 5.26 2.60
N GLU A 303 26.97 5.71 1.77
CA GLU A 303 28.29 6.15 2.20
C GLU A 303 28.25 7.42 3.06
N ARG A 304 27.40 8.39 2.68
CA ARG A 304 27.19 9.63 3.45
C ARG A 304 26.58 9.33 4.82
N THR A 305 25.48 8.56 4.83
CA THR A 305 24.78 8.16 6.07
C THR A 305 25.73 7.41 7.01
N LEU A 306 26.54 6.51 6.46
CA LEU A 306 27.54 5.78 7.24
C LEU A 306 28.58 6.70 7.89
N LYS A 307 29.09 7.67 7.11
CA LYS A 307 30.11 8.61 7.58
C LYS A 307 29.59 9.48 8.73
N GLU A 308 28.37 9.96 8.63
CA GLU A 308 27.73 10.83 9.63
C GLU A 308 27.41 10.09 10.93
N ASN A 309 27.11 8.79 10.85
CA ASN A 309 26.69 8.00 11.99
C ASN A 309 27.78 7.09 12.58
N LYS A 310 29.05 7.23 12.15
CA LYS A 310 30.16 6.33 12.50
C LYS A 310 30.38 6.16 14.02
N ALA A 311 30.05 7.17 14.82
CA ALA A 311 30.21 7.13 16.28
C ALA A 311 29.15 6.28 17.00
N TYR A 312 28.01 5.99 16.35
CA TYR A 312 26.83 5.39 16.97
C TYR A 312 26.53 3.96 16.48
N ILE A 313 27.29 3.47 15.51
CA ILE A 313 27.05 2.18 14.84
C ILE A 313 28.16 1.16 15.12
N THR A 314 27.85 -0.11 14.88
CA THR A 314 28.77 -1.23 15.09
C THR A 314 29.75 -1.43 13.93
N ALA A 315 30.83 -2.18 14.16
CA ALA A 315 31.77 -2.58 13.11
C ALA A 315 31.07 -3.49 12.09
N GLU A 316 30.17 -4.36 12.56
CA GLU A 316 29.34 -5.20 11.71
C GLU A 316 28.37 -4.38 10.83
N ALA A 317 27.70 -3.37 11.40
CA ALA A 317 26.87 -2.43 10.65
C ALA A 317 27.69 -1.74 9.55
N THR A 318 28.87 -1.23 9.90
CA THR A 318 29.80 -0.59 8.96
C THR A 318 30.15 -1.51 7.79
N ARG A 319 30.54 -2.75 8.08
CA ARG A 319 30.89 -3.75 7.07
C ARG A 319 29.72 -4.05 6.12
N ARG A 320 28.51 -4.21 6.65
CA ARG A 320 27.31 -4.52 5.84
C ARG A 320 26.88 -3.37 4.96
N ILE A 321 26.95 -2.13 5.45
CA ILE A 321 26.62 -0.94 4.64
C ILE A 321 27.62 -0.75 3.50
N TYR A 322 28.93 -0.93 3.74
CA TYR A 322 29.92 -0.91 2.66
C TYR A 322 29.66 -2.00 1.62
N ALA A 323 29.40 -3.23 2.06
CA ALA A 323 29.07 -4.33 1.16
C ALA A 323 27.78 -4.06 0.35
N LEU A 324 26.77 -3.44 0.98
CA LEU A 324 25.53 -3.04 0.30
C LEU A 324 25.78 -1.96 -0.75
N ALA A 325 26.58 -0.94 -0.43
CA ALA A 325 26.94 0.13 -1.36
C ALA A 325 27.71 -0.41 -2.57
N GLU A 326 28.65 -1.34 -2.36
CA GLU A 326 29.38 -2.01 -3.42
C GLU A 326 28.46 -2.92 -4.26
N ALA A 327 27.57 -3.69 -3.63
CA ALA A 327 26.63 -4.57 -4.30
C ALA A 327 25.68 -3.79 -5.24
N VAL A 328 25.15 -2.68 -4.76
CA VAL A 328 24.28 -1.79 -5.53
C VAL A 328 25.04 -1.13 -6.69
N ARG A 329 26.25 -0.62 -6.43
CA ARG A 329 27.12 -0.01 -7.45
C ARG A 329 27.47 -0.98 -8.59
N ASN A 330 27.77 -2.23 -8.24
CA ASN A 330 28.18 -3.27 -9.18
C ASN A 330 27.01 -4.09 -9.74
N ASN A 331 25.76 -3.72 -9.43
CA ASN A 331 24.56 -4.47 -9.78
C ASN A 331 24.67 -5.98 -9.45
N THR A 332 25.10 -6.34 -8.24
CA THR A 332 25.22 -7.75 -7.83
C THR A 332 23.91 -8.28 -7.26
N ALA A 333 23.92 -9.51 -6.72
CA ALA A 333 22.76 -10.12 -6.09
C ALA A 333 22.22 -9.29 -4.92
N VAL A 334 20.88 -9.20 -4.84
CA VAL A 334 20.17 -8.55 -3.73
C VAL A 334 20.45 -9.30 -2.43
N ALA A 335 20.78 -8.55 -1.38
CA ALA A 335 21.07 -9.12 -0.07
C ALA A 335 19.78 -9.52 0.68
N PRO A 336 19.79 -10.63 1.43
CA PRO A 336 18.70 -10.95 2.36
C PRO A 336 18.69 -9.97 3.54
N LEU A 337 17.54 -9.85 4.23
CA LEU A 337 17.48 -9.11 5.49
C LEU A 337 18.34 -9.82 6.57
N PRO A 338 18.78 -9.11 7.63
CA PRO A 338 19.40 -9.73 8.79
C PRO A 338 18.63 -10.98 9.27
N GLY A 339 19.33 -12.04 9.64
CA GLY A 339 18.70 -13.26 10.15
C GLY A 339 17.99 -14.13 9.09
N GLN A 340 17.93 -13.70 7.83
CA GLN A 340 17.47 -14.54 6.71
C GLN A 340 18.65 -15.18 5.99
N GLN A 341 18.55 -16.48 5.68
CA GLN A 341 19.57 -17.19 4.90
C GLN A 341 19.49 -16.85 3.41
N VAL A 342 18.29 -16.58 2.91
CA VAL A 342 17.99 -16.33 1.50
C VAL A 342 17.02 -15.16 1.37
N VAL A 343 17.01 -14.51 0.20
CA VAL A 343 16.05 -13.43 -0.10
C VAL A 343 14.61 -13.94 -0.10
N LEU A 344 13.67 -13.03 0.11
CA LEU A 344 12.23 -13.32 0.17
C LEU A 344 11.69 -13.88 -1.17
N PRO A 345 10.69 -14.80 -1.15
CA PRO A 345 10.18 -15.43 -2.37
C PRO A 345 9.64 -14.47 -3.45
N TRP A 346 9.08 -13.33 -3.05
CA TRP A 346 8.64 -12.30 -4.01
C TRP A 346 9.81 -11.67 -4.77
N LEU A 347 10.99 -11.53 -4.15
CA LEU A 347 12.23 -11.09 -4.82
C LEU A 347 12.76 -12.20 -5.74
N GLN A 348 12.73 -13.46 -5.29
CA GLN A 348 13.16 -14.61 -6.10
C GLN A 348 12.38 -14.70 -7.42
N GLY A 349 11.11 -14.25 -7.45
CA GLY A 349 10.30 -14.15 -8.66
C GLY A 349 10.97 -13.36 -9.79
N TYR A 350 11.84 -12.40 -9.46
CA TYR A 350 12.55 -11.55 -10.43
C TYR A 350 13.89 -12.12 -10.92
N ALA A 351 14.40 -13.19 -10.31
CA ALA A 351 15.75 -13.71 -10.62
C ALA A 351 15.91 -14.16 -12.08
N ALA A 352 14.82 -14.58 -12.72
CA ALA A 352 14.80 -15.05 -14.10
C ALA A 352 14.38 -13.98 -15.13
N VAL A 353 14.27 -12.71 -14.73
CA VAL A 353 13.86 -11.61 -15.63
C VAL A 353 15.11 -11.00 -16.29
N ALA A 354 15.08 -10.81 -17.61
CA ALA A 354 16.22 -10.30 -18.38
C ALA A 354 16.51 -8.81 -18.08
N GLU A 355 17.79 -8.45 -17.97
CA GLU A 355 18.27 -7.05 -17.85
C GLU A 355 18.76 -6.54 -19.21
N PHE A 356 18.91 -5.22 -19.35
CA PHE A 356 19.46 -4.58 -20.55
C PHE A 356 20.80 -5.18 -21.03
N ASP A 357 21.73 -5.45 -20.11
CA ASP A 357 23.09 -5.90 -20.39
C ASP A 357 23.31 -7.41 -20.21
N GLN A 358 22.24 -8.19 -20.05
CA GLN A 358 22.37 -9.65 -19.95
C GLN A 358 22.72 -10.25 -21.31
N ASP A 359 24.00 -10.57 -21.46
CA ASP A 359 24.50 -11.38 -22.55
C ASP A 359 23.73 -12.72 -22.57
N SER A 360 23.21 -13.10 -23.73
CA SER A 360 22.36 -14.28 -23.92
C SER A 360 23.01 -15.62 -23.48
N HIS A 361 24.30 -15.58 -23.12
CA HIS A 361 25.11 -16.67 -22.59
C HIS A 361 25.19 -16.75 -21.04
N ALA A 362 24.80 -15.70 -20.28
CA ALA A 362 24.86 -15.69 -18.82
C ALA A 362 23.69 -16.43 -18.14
N LEU A 363 22.47 -16.32 -18.71
CA LEU A 363 21.26 -17.03 -18.23
C LEU A 363 21.37 -18.56 -18.25
N PRO A 364 22.00 -19.20 -19.26
CA PRO A 364 22.30 -20.64 -19.24
C PRO A 364 23.31 -21.05 -18.15
N GLN A 365 24.30 -20.21 -17.83
CA GLN A 365 25.27 -20.49 -16.76
C GLN A 365 24.62 -20.38 -15.37
N GLN A 366 23.81 -19.35 -15.14
CA GLN A 366 23.01 -19.21 -13.93
C GLN A 366 22.03 -20.38 -13.76
N ARG A 367 21.39 -20.83 -14.87
CA ARG A 367 20.57 -22.05 -14.89
C ARG A 367 21.35 -23.34 -14.65
N GLN A 368 22.57 -23.46 -15.19
CA GLN A 368 23.43 -24.61 -14.92
C GLN A 368 23.92 -24.63 -13.46
N GLU A 369 24.11 -23.48 -12.84
CA GLU A 369 24.40 -23.36 -11.41
C GLU A 369 23.17 -23.69 -10.56
N GLU A 370 21.96 -23.26 -10.96
CA GLU A 370 20.67 -23.67 -10.38
C GLU A 370 20.45 -25.18 -10.46
N GLU A 371 20.71 -25.79 -11.62
CA GLU A 371 20.56 -27.24 -11.84
C GLU A 371 21.65 -28.06 -11.12
N LYS A 372 22.90 -27.56 -11.05
CA LYS A 372 24.00 -28.21 -10.31
C LYS A 372 23.85 -28.13 -8.81
N ALA A 373 23.21 -27.07 -8.30
CA ALA A 373 22.97 -26.89 -6.86
C ALA A 373 21.76 -27.68 -6.34
N GLY A 374 21.09 -28.46 -7.21
CA GLY A 374 19.98 -29.35 -6.87
C GLY A 374 18.62 -28.65 -6.76
N ASN A 375 17.53 -29.43 -6.80
CA ASN A 375 16.16 -28.96 -6.58
C ASN A 375 16.06 -28.26 -5.21
N GLY A 376 16.29 -26.95 -5.16
CA GLY A 376 16.31 -26.19 -3.91
C GLY A 376 17.26 -24.98 -3.87
N ALA A 377 18.13 -24.77 -4.86
CA ALA A 377 18.98 -23.59 -4.89
C ALA A 377 18.17 -22.30 -5.10
N VAL A 378 18.04 -21.51 -4.03
CA VAL A 378 17.33 -20.24 -4.06
C VAL A 378 18.23 -19.17 -4.69
N VAL A 379 17.87 -18.70 -5.89
CA VAL A 379 18.62 -17.62 -6.57
C VAL A 379 18.03 -16.26 -6.21
N ALA A 380 18.88 -15.39 -5.68
CA ALA A 380 18.55 -13.99 -5.47
C ALA A 380 18.63 -13.22 -6.79
N PRO A 381 17.67 -12.33 -7.09
CA PRO A 381 17.78 -11.45 -8.24
C PRO A 381 18.96 -10.49 -8.06
N ARG A 382 19.46 -9.93 -9.16
CA ARG A 382 20.34 -8.76 -9.16
C ARG A 382 19.52 -7.49 -8.93
N TRP A 383 20.16 -6.43 -8.46
CA TRP A 383 19.48 -5.15 -8.22
C TRP A 383 18.83 -4.55 -9.47
N GLY A 384 19.37 -4.78 -10.65
CA GLY A 384 18.84 -4.30 -11.93
C GLY A 384 17.56 -5.03 -12.37
N GLN A 385 17.35 -6.25 -11.88
CA GLN A 385 16.20 -7.10 -12.23
C GLN A 385 14.92 -6.74 -11.48
N ILE A 386 15.02 -6.06 -10.33
CA ILE A 386 13.87 -5.75 -9.48
C ILE A 386 13.23 -4.40 -9.85
N PRO A 387 11.92 -4.21 -9.58
CA PRO A 387 11.25 -2.93 -9.80
C PRO A 387 11.93 -1.80 -9.03
N TRP A 388 12.10 -0.64 -9.67
CA TRP A 388 12.78 0.51 -9.09
C TRP A 388 12.12 0.93 -7.77
N LEU A 389 10.81 1.17 -7.78
CA LEU A 389 10.06 1.56 -6.59
C LEU A 389 10.23 0.56 -5.44
N LEU A 390 9.97 -0.72 -5.68
CA LEU A 390 10.00 -1.73 -4.62
C LEU A 390 11.42 -1.96 -4.11
N GLY A 391 12.41 -1.95 -5.00
CA GLY A 391 13.81 -2.16 -4.68
C GLY A 391 14.44 -1.01 -3.90
N GLU A 392 14.08 0.23 -4.22
CA GLU A 392 14.53 1.41 -3.46
C GLU A 392 13.97 1.39 -2.03
N ILE A 393 12.69 1.07 -1.86
CA ILE A 393 12.08 0.91 -0.53
C ILE A 393 12.73 -0.25 0.26
N TYR A 394 13.00 -1.38 -0.41
CA TYR A 394 13.70 -2.50 0.22
C TYR A 394 15.12 -2.12 0.67
N LEU A 395 15.82 -1.29 -0.10
CA LEU A 395 17.16 -0.79 0.25
C LEU A 395 17.11 0.09 1.52
N TYR A 396 16.13 0.98 1.66
CA TYR A 396 15.98 1.77 2.90
C TYR A 396 15.67 0.90 4.12
N ASN A 397 14.94 -0.21 3.94
CA ASN A 397 14.74 -1.20 4.99
C ASN A 397 16.03 -1.93 5.37
N LEU A 398 16.86 -2.33 4.39
CA LEU A 398 18.20 -2.89 4.65
C LEU A 398 19.10 -1.87 5.37
N LEU A 399 19.11 -0.61 4.92
CA LEU A 399 19.88 0.47 5.54
C LEU A 399 19.50 0.64 7.02
N ALA A 400 18.21 0.78 7.32
CA ALA A 400 17.72 0.95 8.69
C ALA A 400 18.12 -0.23 9.58
N GLN A 401 17.90 -1.47 9.10
CA GLN A 401 18.21 -2.67 9.88
C GLN A 401 19.71 -2.90 10.07
N TYR A 402 20.54 -2.55 9.07
CA TYR A 402 21.99 -2.67 9.18
C TYR A 402 22.58 -1.63 10.13
N LEU A 403 22.15 -0.36 10.07
CA LEU A 403 22.62 0.68 10.99
C LEU A 403 22.24 0.38 12.44
N LEU A 404 21.08 -0.24 12.65
CA LEU A 404 20.60 -0.62 13.97
C LEU A 404 21.08 -2.02 14.40
N LEU A 405 22.00 -2.66 13.67
CA LEU A 405 22.45 -4.01 14.01
C LEU A 405 23.46 -3.99 15.18
N ALA A 406 23.22 -4.82 16.20
CA ALA A 406 24.13 -4.96 17.33
C ALA A 406 25.35 -5.83 16.98
N GLU A 407 26.44 -5.70 17.75
CA GLU A 407 27.65 -6.53 17.56
C GLU A 407 27.33 -8.01 17.75
N GLY A 408 27.75 -8.86 16.80
CA GLY A 408 27.41 -10.29 16.79
C GLY A 408 25.97 -10.61 16.35
N GLY A 409 25.10 -9.62 16.13
CA GLY A 409 23.73 -9.78 15.62
C GLY A 409 23.65 -10.40 14.21
N GLY A 410 24.75 -10.42 13.45
CA GLY A 410 24.79 -11.03 12.12
C GLY A 410 25.41 -12.43 12.04
N CYS A 411 26.07 -12.93 13.10
CA CYS A 411 27.17 -13.89 12.96
C CYS A 411 27.14 -15.12 13.89
N ASN A 412 26.03 -15.41 14.57
CA ASN A 412 25.99 -16.55 15.49
C ASN A 412 25.42 -17.82 14.83
N ASN A 413 26.32 -18.78 14.53
CA ASN A 413 26.06 -20.21 14.28
C ASN A 413 25.44 -20.96 15.48
N THR A 414 25.02 -20.27 16.55
CA THR A 414 24.22 -20.89 17.59
C THR A 414 22.81 -21.05 17.05
N LYS A 415 22.40 -22.32 16.86
CA LYS A 415 21.01 -22.65 16.51
C LYS A 415 20.08 -21.85 17.44
N PRO A 416 19.11 -21.10 16.90
CA PRO A 416 18.11 -20.45 17.74
C PRO A 416 17.46 -21.51 18.65
N THR A 417 17.16 -21.15 19.89
CA THR A 417 16.21 -21.92 20.69
C THR A 417 14.86 -21.89 19.97
N ALA A 418 14.01 -22.90 20.13
CA ALA A 418 12.74 -23.01 19.39
C ALA A 418 11.78 -21.82 19.61
N ASP A 419 12.08 -20.93 20.55
CA ASP A 419 11.24 -19.81 21.00
C ASP A 419 11.81 -18.41 20.62
N GLU A 420 13.00 -18.31 20.01
CA GLU A 420 13.66 -17.02 19.67
C GLU A 420 13.58 -16.67 18.17
N TRP A 421 13.18 -15.44 17.82
CA TRP A 421 12.96 -15.03 16.42
C TRP A 421 13.59 -13.67 16.08
N THR A 422 13.97 -13.49 14.80
CA THR A 422 14.35 -12.18 14.26
C THR A 422 13.14 -11.55 13.55
N PRO A 423 12.63 -10.39 14.01
CA PRO A 423 11.43 -9.77 13.46
C PRO A 423 11.75 -9.03 12.15
N ASN A 424 11.81 -9.76 11.04
CA ASN A 424 12.14 -9.19 9.73
C ASN A 424 11.11 -9.61 8.67
N ILE A 425 10.05 -8.82 8.52
CA ILE A 425 9.08 -8.98 7.43
C ILE A 425 8.92 -7.68 6.67
N ILE A 426 9.53 -7.67 5.50
CA ILE A 426 9.37 -6.63 4.49
C ILE A 426 8.70 -7.27 3.30
N THR A 427 7.47 -6.89 2.99
CA THR A 427 6.67 -7.56 1.96
C THR A 427 5.93 -6.54 1.11
N PRO A 428 5.78 -6.78 -0.20
CA PRO A 428 4.88 -5.97 -1.03
C PRO A 428 3.40 -6.18 -0.66
N TYR A 429 3.10 -7.26 0.07
CA TYR A 429 1.75 -7.60 0.48
C TYR A 429 1.52 -7.10 1.91
N VAL A 430 1.32 -5.79 2.08
CA VAL A 430 1.25 -5.04 3.36
C VAL A 430 0.14 -5.47 4.35
N VAL A 431 -0.44 -6.64 4.13
CA VAL A 431 -1.43 -7.34 4.94
C VAL A 431 -0.80 -8.31 5.94
N CYS A 432 0.54 -8.45 5.94
CA CYS A 432 1.25 -9.40 6.80
C CYS A 432 2.10 -8.68 7.87
N ASN A 433 1.67 -8.78 9.12
CA ASN A 433 2.53 -8.58 10.30
C ASN A 433 3.02 -9.95 10.85
N PRO A 434 4.12 -10.00 11.61
CA PRO A 434 5.14 -11.01 11.38
C PRO A 434 4.76 -12.49 11.67
N ILE A 435 5.00 -13.37 10.69
CA ILE A 435 5.25 -14.81 10.89
C ILE A 435 6.77 -15.00 10.91
N GLY A 436 7.34 -15.37 12.06
CA GLY A 436 8.79 -15.46 12.27
C GLY A 436 9.52 -16.34 11.24
N THR A 437 10.78 -16.00 10.94
CA THR A 437 11.63 -16.77 10.02
C THR A 437 12.52 -17.74 10.79
N HIS A 438 12.20 -19.03 10.71
CA HIS A 438 13.18 -20.11 10.81
C HIS A 438 13.11 -20.79 9.46
N ASP A 439 14.07 -20.51 8.58
CA ASP A 439 14.34 -21.29 7.37
C ASP A 439 13.12 -21.58 6.48
N CYS A 440 13.01 -20.90 5.33
CA CYS A 440 12.06 -21.28 4.29
C CYS A 440 12.69 -22.28 3.30
N PRO A 441 12.62 -23.60 3.53
CA PRO A 441 12.61 -24.57 2.47
C PRO A 441 11.20 -25.15 2.36
N ILE A 442 10.37 -24.51 1.51
CA ILE A 442 9.17 -25.09 0.89
C ILE A 442 8.11 -25.62 1.88
N ALA A 443 7.02 -24.88 2.02
CA ALA A 443 5.86 -25.25 2.83
C ALA A 443 5.37 -26.68 2.54
N THR A 444 5.52 -27.56 3.53
CA THR A 444 4.51 -28.50 4.04
C THR A 444 5.11 -29.13 5.29
N HIS A 445 4.75 -28.61 6.46
CA HIS A 445 4.62 -29.27 7.77
C HIS A 445 4.63 -28.16 8.82
N GLY A 446 3.51 -28.07 9.55
CA GLY A 446 3.25 -26.95 10.43
C GLY A 446 4.25 -26.86 11.57
N VAL A 447 4.91 -25.72 11.69
CA VAL A 447 5.23 -25.10 12.98
C VAL A 447 5.22 -23.60 12.75
N LEU A 448 4.24 -22.91 13.36
CA LEU A 448 4.39 -21.58 13.96
C LEU A 448 3.06 -21.16 14.58
N THR A 449 2.85 -21.66 15.80
CA THR A 449 1.91 -21.09 16.75
C THR A 449 2.41 -19.71 17.15
N ALA A 450 1.71 -18.67 16.68
CA ALA A 450 1.67 -17.40 17.38
C ALA A 450 0.20 -17.05 17.61
N ASN A 451 -0.19 -17.22 18.87
CA ASN A 451 -1.39 -16.67 19.43
C ASN A 451 -1.16 -15.14 19.58
N SER A 452 -1.96 -14.34 18.87
CA SER A 452 -2.29 -12.91 19.13
C SER A 452 -1.21 -11.83 18.95
N ALA A 453 -0.57 -11.73 17.79
CA ALA A 453 0.06 -10.46 17.39
C ALA A 453 -0.72 -9.82 16.24
N THR A 454 -1.59 -8.87 16.54
CA THR A 454 -1.69 -7.70 15.67
C THR A 454 -0.78 -6.69 16.35
N PRO A 455 0.37 -6.29 15.76
CA PRO A 455 1.20 -5.24 16.34
C PRO A 455 0.33 -4.04 16.70
N GLU A 456 0.53 -3.46 17.89
CA GLU A 456 0.06 -2.12 18.19
C GLU A 456 0.66 -1.15 17.17
N LEU A 457 -0.05 -0.97 16.06
CA LEU A 457 0.26 -0.05 14.97
C LEU A 457 -0.26 1.36 15.25
N SER A 458 -0.76 1.62 16.47
CA SER A 458 -1.29 2.92 16.85
C SER A 458 -0.20 3.79 17.46
N PHE A 459 0.23 4.79 16.72
CA PHE A 459 0.90 5.96 17.27
C PHE A 459 -0.14 6.79 18.02
N ASP A 460 0.02 6.95 19.33
CA ASP A 460 -0.78 7.93 20.09
C ASP A 460 0.02 9.22 20.21
N ALA A 461 -0.46 10.22 19.47
CA ALA A 461 0.08 11.55 19.40
C ALA A 461 -0.24 12.41 20.63
N SER A 462 -0.91 11.89 21.66
CA SER A 462 -1.37 12.68 22.81
C SER A 462 -0.24 13.40 23.56
N PHE A 463 1.01 12.93 23.47
CA PHE A 463 2.16 13.64 24.01
C PHE A 463 2.48 14.96 23.27
N LEU A 464 2.14 15.07 21.98
CA LEU A 464 2.31 16.29 21.19
C LEU A 464 1.30 17.38 21.57
N ALA A 465 0.16 16.99 22.13
CA ALA A 465 -0.85 17.92 22.64
C ALA A 465 -0.38 18.66 23.90
N LYS A 466 0.47 18.04 24.72
CA LYS A 466 0.99 18.61 25.98
C LYS A 466 2.29 19.38 25.76
N ASP A 467 2.51 20.40 26.57
CA ASP A 467 3.66 21.30 26.62
C ASP A 467 4.97 20.58 27.00
N GLY A 468 5.42 19.65 26.14
CA GLY A 468 6.75 19.02 26.02
C GLY A 468 7.35 18.35 27.27
N SER A 469 6.76 18.57 28.44
CA SER A 469 7.36 18.38 29.76
C SER A 469 6.97 17.05 30.39
N THR A 470 5.95 16.38 29.84
CA THR A 470 5.52 15.04 30.26
C THR A 470 5.38 14.13 29.04
N PHE A 471 6.50 13.57 28.59
CA PHE A 471 6.47 12.36 27.77
C PHE A 471 5.85 11.23 28.61
N GLY A 472 4.52 11.05 28.52
CA GLY A 472 3.78 9.98 29.18
C GLY A 472 4.24 8.61 28.65
N SER A 473 4.61 7.71 29.55
CA SER A 473 5.38 6.48 29.26
C SER A 473 4.61 5.35 28.58
N ASN A 474 3.39 5.53 28.09
CA ASN A 474 2.53 4.39 27.74
C ASN A 474 2.15 4.27 26.26
N THR A 475 2.64 5.15 25.39
CA THR A 475 2.36 5.08 23.95
C THR A 475 3.62 5.28 23.13
N ILE A 476 3.61 4.83 21.86
CA ILE A 476 4.78 4.62 20.99
C ILE A 476 5.43 5.96 20.59
N VAL A 477 6.07 6.59 21.57
CA VAL A 477 7.19 7.49 21.37
C VAL A 477 8.42 6.67 21.60
N VAL A 478 9.10 6.34 20.51
CA VAL A 478 10.42 5.76 20.57
C VAL A 478 11.36 6.90 20.96
N GLN A 479 11.54 7.10 22.26
CA GLN A 479 12.57 8.00 22.76
C GLN A 479 13.94 7.39 22.44
N GLU A 480 14.87 8.22 21.96
CA GLU A 480 16.26 7.84 21.74
C GLU A 480 16.81 7.13 22.99
N GLY A 481 17.29 5.90 22.80
CA GLY A 481 17.87 5.09 23.88
C GLY A 481 16.89 4.44 24.87
N LYS A 482 15.56 4.54 24.70
CA LYS A 482 14.58 3.92 25.64
C LYS A 482 13.76 2.75 25.10
N ARG A 483 13.53 2.64 23.78
CA ARG A 483 12.92 1.46 23.13
C ARG A 483 13.85 0.84 22.10
N ARG A 484 13.74 -0.47 21.89
CA ARG A 484 14.57 -1.22 20.92
C ARG A 484 13.89 -1.24 19.56
N TYR A 485 14.66 -1.32 18.48
CA TYR A 485 14.11 -1.46 17.12
C TYR A 485 13.16 -2.66 16.98
N CYS A 486 13.44 -3.76 17.70
CA CYS A 486 12.55 -4.91 17.71
C CYS A 486 11.15 -4.62 18.28
N ASP A 487 11.01 -3.65 19.18
CA ASP A 487 9.70 -3.26 19.72
C ASP A 487 8.86 -2.48 18.67
N ILE A 488 9.50 -1.92 17.63
CA ILE A 488 8.86 -1.29 16.46
C ILE A 488 8.55 -2.32 15.37
N ALA A 489 9.47 -3.28 15.18
CA ALA A 489 9.42 -4.26 14.09
C ALA A 489 8.63 -5.54 14.41
N ALA A 490 8.53 -5.95 15.68
CA ALA A 490 7.99 -7.26 16.08
C ALA A 490 6.50 -7.25 16.50
N GLY A 491 5.99 -6.11 16.98
CA GLY A 491 4.72 -6.08 17.72
C GLY A 491 4.72 -6.97 18.97
N ASP A 492 3.57 -7.12 19.63
CA ASP A 492 3.49 -7.61 21.02
C ASP A 492 3.57 -9.13 21.24
N ALA A 493 3.65 -9.98 20.20
CA ALA A 493 3.53 -11.45 20.39
C ALA A 493 4.69 -12.31 19.89
N VAL A 494 5.84 -11.69 19.58
CA VAL A 494 7.08 -12.44 19.29
C VAL A 494 8.14 -11.96 20.26
N VAL A 495 8.72 -12.85 21.06
CA VAL A 495 9.88 -12.53 21.89
C VAL A 495 11.06 -12.32 20.94
N PRO A 496 11.52 -11.08 20.71
CA PRO A 496 12.60 -10.83 19.78
C PRO A 496 13.89 -11.38 20.39
N ARG A 497 14.81 -11.84 19.55
CA ARG A 497 16.16 -12.20 20.00
C ARG A 497 16.78 -11.00 20.73
N HIS A 498 16.95 -11.12 22.05
CA HIS A 498 17.37 -10.01 22.90
C HIS A 498 18.76 -9.53 22.49
N GLY A 499 18.92 -8.22 22.28
CA GLY A 499 20.21 -7.63 21.89
C GLY A 499 20.61 -7.86 20.43
N TYR A 500 19.69 -8.29 19.55
CA TYR A 500 19.97 -8.44 18.12
C TYR A 500 20.12 -7.09 17.39
N PHE A 501 19.30 -6.12 17.77
CA PHE A 501 19.36 -4.74 17.30
C PHE A 501 19.70 -3.79 18.45
N LEU A 502 20.36 -2.67 18.11
CA LEU A 502 20.59 -1.52 18.96
C LEU A 502 19.25 -0.84 19.33
N PRO A 503 19.25 0.00 20.39
CA PRO A 503 18.17 0.97 20.60
C PRO A 503 17.95 1.82 19.36
N TYR A 504 16.70 2.19 19.12
CA TYR A 504 16.36 3.05 17.98
C TYR A 504 17.01 4.43 18.13
N PHE A 505 17.47 4.97 17.00
CA PHE A 505 17.84 6.37 16.80
C PHE A 505 17.55 6.79 15.35
N ASP A 506 17.35 8.09 15.12
CA ASP A 506 17.16 8.63 13.77
C ASP A 506 18.53 8.99 13.15
N PHE A 507 19.00 8.15 12.25
CA PHE A 507 20.29 8.32 11.55
C PHE A 507 20.29 9.41 10.46
N PHE A 508 19.16 10.09 10.22
CA PHE A 508 19.04 11.27 9.35
C PHE A 508 18.77 12.56 10.14
N ILE A 509 18.78 12.51 11.48
CA ILE A 509 18.36 13.64 12.31
C ILE A 509 19.14 14.93 12.02
N HIS A 510 20.45 14.84 11.78
CA HIS A 510 21.27 16.02 11.49
C HIS A 510 20.84 16.73 10.21
N GLU A 511 20.60 15.99 9.13
CA GLU A 511 20.16 16.54 7.84
C GLU A 511 18.77 17.18 7.97
N LYS A 512 17.84 16.50 8.66
CA LYS A 512 16.48 17.01 8.91
C LYS A 512 16.48 18.32 9.71
N ARG A 513 17.30 18.39 10.76
CA ARG A 513 17.45 19.61 11.58
C ARG A 513 18.04 20.76 10.78
N GLU A 514 19.07 20.48 9.97
CA GLU A 514 19.70 21.49 9.12
C GLU A 514 18.69 22.10 8.14
N VAL A 515 17.86 21.27 7.50
CA VAL A 515 16.78 21.73 6.61
C VAL A 515 15.83 22.68 7.36
N LEU A 516 15.35 22.30 8.55
CA LEU A 516 14.47 23.16 9.32
C LEU A 516 15.11 24.50 9.67
N HIS A 517 16.33 24.49 10.22
CA HIS A 517 17.02 25.71 10.62
C HIS A 517 17.30 26.64 9.43
N ASN A 518 17.70 26.09 8.29
CA ASN A 518 17.98 26.85 7.08
C ASN A 518 16.74 27.59 6.55
N PHE A 519 15.54 27.04 6.75
CA PHE A 519 14.30 27.62 6.23
C PHE A 519 13.42 28.33 7.28
N LEU A 520 13.71 28.15 8.58
CA LEU A 520 12.91 28.70 9.67
C LEU A 520 12.67 30.21 9.53
N LYS A 521 13.76 30.98 9.43
CA LYS A 521 13.70 32.43 9.30
C LYS A 521 13.33 32.92 7.90
N PRO A 522 14.00 32.45 6.83
CA PRO A 522 13.77 33.04 5.50
C PRO A 522 12.46 32.59 4.84
N LYS A 523 11.83 31.49 5.30
CA LYS A 523 10.63 30.96 4.65
C LYS A 523 9.45 30.72 5.60
N ILE A 524 9.68 29.99 6.70
CA ILE A 524 8.60 29.63 7.63
C ILE A 524 8.04 30.87 8.33
N CYS A 525 8.90 31.76 8.84
CA CYS A 525 8.44 32.97 9.52
C CYS A 525 7.53 33.87 8.63
N PRO A 526 7.91 34.21 7.38
CA PRO A 526 7.02 34.95 6.45
C PRO A 526 5.66 34.27 6.24
N MET A 527 5.64 32.95 6.00
CA MET A 527 4.40 32.20 5.80
C MET A 527 3.46 32.31 7.00
N LEU A 528 4.01 32.19 8.22
CA LEU A 528 3.23 32.29 9.47
C LEU A 528 2.79 33.73 9.78
N ALA A 529 3.59 34.73 9.41
CA ALA A 529 3.28 36.15 9.63
C ALA A 529 1.99 36.59 8.89
N CYS A 530 1.65 35.91 7.80
CA CYS A 530 0.42 36.17 7.05
C CYS A 530 -0.85 35.64 7.74
N THR A 531 -0.73 34.94 8.89
CA THR A 531 -1.84 34.27 9.60
C THR A 531 -2.75 33.48 8.65
N PRO A 532 -2.18 32.52 7.89
CA PRO A 532 -2.87 31.90 6.76
C PRO A 532 -4.11 31.10 7.17
N TRP A 533 -4.18 30.59 8.40
CA TRP A 533 -5.35 29.86 8.90
C TRP A 533 -6.61 30.74 9.08
N GLU A 534 -6.47 32.08 9.17
CA GLU A 534 -7.59 33.04 9.24
C GLU A 534 -7.97 33.63 7.87
N SER A 535 -7.28 33.22 6.81
CA SER A 535 -7.54 33.71 5.45
C SER A 535 -8.86 33.17 4.88
N ASP A 536 -9.47 33.89 3.96
CA ASP A 536 -10.70 33.44 3.30
C ASP A 536 -10.45 32.35 2.24
N ASP A 537 -11.52 31.89 1.61
CA ASP A 537 -11.51 30.87 0.54
C ASP A 537 -10.59 31.20 -0.64
N SER A 538 -10.33 32.48 -0.91
CA SER A 538 -9.49 32.91 -2.03
C SER A 538 -8.02 32.55 -1.83
N PHE A 539 -7.61 32.24 -0.59
CA PHE A 539 -6.23 31.91 -0.25
C PHE A 539 -5.90 30.41 -0.40
N VAL A 540 -6.90 29.53 -0.51
CA VAL A 540 -6.69 28.07 -0.68
C VAL A 540 -5.74 27.72 -1.86
N PRO A 541 -5.83 28.36 -3.05
CA PRO A 541 -4.86 28.16 -4.13
C PRO A 541 -3.42 28.51 -3.75
N VAL A 542 -3.19 29.47 -2.84
CA VAL A 542 -1.86 29.81 -2.34
C VAL A 542 -1.33 28.69 -1.46
N LEU A 543 -2.17 28.17 -0.56
CA LEU A 543 -1.81 27.03 0.30
C LEU A 543 -1.41 25.80 -0.50
N LEU A 544 -2.14 25.49 -1.57
CA LEU A 544 -1.82 24.37 -2.47
C LEU A 544 -0.47 24.55 -3.18
N ARG A 545 -0.11 25.78 -3.56
CA ARG A 545 1.21 26.10 -4.14
C ARG A 545 2.34 25.98 -3.12
N TRP A 546 2.12 26.44 -1.88
CA TRP A 546 3.08 26.22 -0.80
C TRP A 546 3.31 24.74 -0.54
N MET A 547 2.25 23.93 -0.55
CA MET A 547 2.36 22.48 -0.42
C MET A 547 3.12 21.85 -1.59
N LEU A 548 3.00 22.38 -2.81
CA LEU A 548 3.73 21.90 -3.99
C LEU A 548 5.22 22.23 -3.94
N TRP A 549 5.55 23.50 -3.76
CA TRP A 549 6.93 23.96 -3.89
C TRP A 549 7.74 23.74 -2.63
N GLY A 550 7.10 23.75 -1.45
CA GLY A 550 7.72 23.35 -0.20
C GLY A 550 9.03 24.09 0.05
N ASN A 551 10.12 23.35 0.25
CA ASN A 551 11.45 23.92 0.47
C ASN A 551 11.98 24.74 -0.72
N SER A 552 11.42 24.57 -1.92
CA SER A 552 11.73 25.33 -3.14
C SER A 552 10.79 26.52 -3.38
N VAL A 553 9.88 26.84 -2.45
CA VAL A 553 8.98 28.00 -2.59
C VAL A 553 9.79 29.29 -2.72
N ASP A 554 9.41 30.13 -3.69
CA ASP A 554 10.03 31.43 -3.88
C ASP A 554 9.32 32.49 -3.02
N LEU A 555 10.05 32.96 -2.00
CA LEU A 555 9.65 34.03 -1.08
C LEU A 555 10.61 35.23 -1.19
N SER A 556 11.36 35.33 -2.30
CA SER A 556 12.47 36.27 -2.50
C SER A 556 12.11 37.76 -2.43
N THR A 557 10.82 38.09 -2.32
CA THR A 557 10.35 39.47 -2.21
C THR A 557 10.26 39.99 -0.78
N PHE A 558 10.52 39.17 0.25
CA PHE A 558 10.29 39.54 1.63
C PHE A 558 11.54 39.42 2.50
N THR A 559 12.02 40.53 3.08
CA THR A 559 13.13 40.50 4.05
C THR A 559 12.60 40.72 5.47
N LEU A 560 13.14 40.00 6.45
CA LEU A 560 12.87 40.20 7.89
C LEU A 560 13.07 41.67 8.36
N GLY A 561 13.75 42.50 7.56
CA GLY A 561 13.90 43.95 7.78
C GLY A 561 12.58 44.72 7.71
N GLU A 562 11.67 44.35 6.79
CA GLU A 562 10.38 45.03 6.61
C GLU A 562 9.35 44.64 7.69
N LEU A 563 9.47 43.42 8.23
CA LEU A 563 8.76 42.99 9.46
C LEU A 563 9.19 43.81 10.69
N ARG A 564 10.49 44.18 10.78
CA ARG A 564 10.98 45.05 11.86
C ARG A 564 10.48 46.48 11.73
N GLU A 565 10.37 47.02 10.51
CA GLU A 565 9.89 48.38 10.28
C GLU A 565 8.38 48.52 10.55
N SER A 566 7.57 47.54 10.13
CA SER A 566 6.12 47.53 10.45
C SER A 566 5.83 47.39 11.95
N HIS A 567 6.66 46.65 12.70
CA HIS A 567 6.57 46.59 14.16
C HIS A 567 7.18 47.81 14.87
N ALA A 568 8.20 48.47 14.31
CA ALA A 568 8.76 49.71 14.86
C ALA A 568 7.76 50.87 14.84
N VAL A 569 6.88 50.92 13.82
CA VAL A 569 5.80 51.92 13.74
C VAL A 569 4.74 51.73 14.85
N ASN A 570 4.55 50.50 15.35
CA ASN A 570 3.62 50.21 16.45
C ASN A 570 4.21 50.44 17.86
N VAL A 571 5.54 50.47 18.01
CA VAL A 571 6.21 50.68 19.31
C VAL A 571 6.59 52.15 19.54
N ALA A 572 6.70 52.96 18.48
CA ALA A 572 7.02 54.39 18.58
C ALA A 572 5.83 55.31 18.96
N GLY A 573 4.66 54.74 19.28
CA GLY A 573 3.44 55.49 19.65
C GLY A 573 3.25 55.75 21.15
N SER A 574 4.32 55.77 21.95
CA SER A 574 4.24 55.96 23.41
C SER A 574 5.44 56.80 23.91
N GLY A 575 5.33 58.13 23.85
CA GLY A 575 6.39 59.03 24.32
C GLY A 575 6.16 60.54 24.10
N ASN A 576 5.15 61.09 24.78
CA ASN A 576 4.89 62.51 25.17
C ASN A 576 6.10 63.49 25.03
N LYS A 577 6.07 64.71 24.47
CA LYS A 577 5.33 65.98 24.75
C LYS A 577 5.77 67.01 23.67
N ASP A 578 5.08 68.06 23.20
CA ASP A 578 4.35 69.17 23.85
C ASP A 578 3.48 69.92 22.79
N GLY A 579 2.37 70.54 23.22
CA GLY A 579 1.93 71.82 22.65
C GLY A 579 0.60 71.91 21.87
N LYS A 580 -0.51 72.09 22.62
CA LYS A 580 -1.72 72.92 22.35
C LYS A 580 -2.41 72.85 20.96
N GLY A 581 -3.69 72.46 20.97
CA GLY A 581 -4.67 72.99 20.01
C GLY A 581 -5.84 72.05 19.66
N GLU A 582 -6.98 72.30 20.32
CA GLU A 582 -8.35 72.14 19.82
C GLU A 582 -8.99 70.76 19.53
N GLU A 583 -10.29 70.78 19.79
CA GLU A 583 -11.25 69.69 19.94
C GLU A 583 -11.72 69.08 18.62
N CYS A 584 -12.14 67.81 18.77
CA CYS A 584 -13.26 67.15 18.11
C CYS A 584 -12.97 66.24 16.90
N ALA A 585 -13.59 65.07 16.96
CA ALA A 585 -13.69 63.98 15.99
C ALA A 585 -12.52 62.98 15.93
N ARG A 586 -12.66 61.84 16.62
CA ARG A 586 -12.29 60.49 16.15
C ARG A 586 -12.67 59.39 17.16
N GLU A 587 -13.93 58.98 17.12
CA GLU A 587 -14.31 57.59 17.40
C GLU A 587 -14.58 56.90 16.07
N ARG A 588 -13.52 56.31 15.51
CA ARG A 588 -13.51 55.23 14.49
C ARG A 588 -12.08 55.10 13.95
N GLY A 589 -11.48 53.93 14.14
CA GLY A 589 -10.26 53.52 13.43
C GLY A 589 -9.04 53.31 14.34
N PHE A 590 -8.96 52.14 14.97
CA PHE A 590 -7.67 51.57 15.38
C PHE A 590 -7.54 50.06 15.05
N GLU A 591 -8.65 49.37 14.75
CA GLU A 591 -8.62 47.97 14.25
C GLU A 591 -8.19 47.86 12.77
N GLY A 592 -8.24 48.95 12.00
CA GLY A 592 -7.98 48.92 10.55
C GLY A 592 -6.51 48.80 10.13
N SER A 593 -5.53 49.06 11.02
CA SER A 593 -4.11 49.13 10.63
C SER A 593 -3.42 47.77 10.58
N ALA A 594 -3.72 46.87 11.52
CA ALA A 594 -3.08 45.55 11.58
C ALA A 594 -3.69 44.58 10.56
N ALA A 595 -5.03 44.54 10.45
CA ALA A 595 -5.71 43.72 9.45
C ALA A 595 -5.34 44.12 8.01
N SER A 596 -5.18 45.43 7.75
CA SER A 596 -4.71 45.92 6.45
C SER A 596 -3.25 45.54 6.15
N ALA A 597 -2.40 45.39 7.16
CA ALA A 597 -1.01 44.98 6.98
C ALA A 597 -0.92 43.47 6.66
N THR A 598 -1.66 42.64 7.41
CA THR A 598 -1.75 41.20 7.18
C THR A 598 -2.31 40.88 5.79
N GLU A 599 -3.33 41.60 5.34
CA GLU A 599 -3.88 41.43 3.99
C GLU A 599 -2.87 41.84 2.90
N GLY A 600 -2.10 42.90 3.14
CA GLY A 600 -0.97 43.26 2.27
C GLY A 600 0.07 42.14 2.14
N LEU A 601 0.39 41.46 3.25
CA LEU A 601 1.30 40.30 3.24
C LEU A 601 0.72 39.13 2.44
N ARG A 602 -0.57 38.81 2.63
CA ARG A 602 -1.24 37.74 1.88
C ARG A 602 -1.24 38.00 0.37
N LEU A 603 -1.49 39.24 -0.05
CA LEU A 603 -1.44 39.63 -1.46
C LEU A 603 -0.03 39.52 -2.05
N ALA A 604 1.00 39.89 -1.28
CA ALA A 604 2.39 39.76 -1.69
C ALA A 604 2.79 38.28 -1.88
N GLU A 605 2.44 37.43 -0.91
CA GLU A 605 2.64 35.99 -0.97
C GLU A 605 1.94 35.39 -2.19
N ALA A 606 0.64 35.67 -2.38
CA ALA A 606 -0.14 35.18 -3.51
C ALA A 606 0.52 35.53 -4.86
N LYS A 607 1.04 36.76 -4.98
CA LYS A 607 1.76 37.21 -6.19
C LYS A 607 3.09 36.46 -6.38
N SER A 608 3.85 36.24 -5.31
CA SER A 608 5.15 35.55 -5.36
C SER A 608 4.99 34.11 -5.85
N VAL A 609 4.09 33.34 -5.22
CA VAL A 609 3.92 31.92 -5.57
C VAL A 609 3.26 31.72 -6.93
N ALA A 610 2.38 32.64 -7.36
CA ALA A 610 1.80 32.61 -8.70
C ALA A 610 2.85 32.80 -9.81
N GLY A 611 4.00 33.41 -9.50
CA GLY A 611 5.13 33.52 -10.43
C GLY A 611 5.74 32.18 -10.84
N GLN A 612 5.44 31.09 -10.10
CA GLN A 612 5.92 29.74 -10.40
C GLN A 612 4.87 28.89 -11.16
N ASP A 613 3.73 29.46 -11.57
CA ASP A 613 2.64 28.72 -12.22
C ASP A 613 3.01 28.12 -13.57
N ASP A 614 3.91 28.76 -14.32
CA ASP A 614 4.43 28.24 -15.60
C ASP A 614 5.21 26.93 -15.42
N CYS A 615 5.71 26.67 -14.21
CA CYS A 615 6.37 25.41 -13.86
C CYS A 615 5.40 24.32 -13.39
N ILE A 616 4.08 24.60 -13.31
CA ILE A 616 3.04 23.62 -12.99
C ILE A 616 2.44 23.06 -14.29
N LEU A 617 2.93 21.90 -14.70
CA LEU A 617 2.61 21.32 -16.02
C LEU A 617 1.21 20.71 -16.10
N GLY A 618 0.82 20.00 -15.04
CA GLY A 618 -0.53 19.45 -14.83
C GLY A 618 -1.19 20.25 -13.72
N ASN A 619 -1.75 21.41 -14.07
CA ASN A 619 -2.24 22.39 -13.10
C ASN A 619 -3.75 22.23 -12.89
N GLN A 620 -4.15 21.55 -11.81
CA GLN A 620 -5.54 21.48 -11.34
C GLN A 620 -5.73 22.16 -9.97
N VAL A 621 -4.96 23.22 -9.70
CA VAL A 621 -5.00 23.96 -8.43
C VAL A 621 -6.41 24.45 -8.12
N GLU A 622 -7.10 25.02 -9.11
CA GLU A 622 -8.41 25.62 -8.88
C GLU A 622 -9.49 24.55 -8.66
N GLU A 623 -9.43 23.42 -9.37
CA GLU A 623 -10.34 22.29 -9.17
C GLU A 623 -10.20 21.69 -7.77
N VAL A 624 -8.96 21.55 -7.28
CA VAL A 624 -8.69 21.09 -5.91
C VAL A 624 -9.15 22.13 -4.89
N ALA A 625 -8.87 23.42 -5.11
CA ALA A 625 -9.31 24.49 -4.21
C ALA A 625 -10.85 24.55 -4.12
N GLN A 626 -11.55 24.44 -5.26
CA GLN A 626 -13.01 24.37 -5.29
C GLN A 626 -13.54 23.15 -4.55
N LEU A 627 -12.88 21.99 -4.67
CA LEU A 627 -13.27 20.80 -3.91
C LEU A 627 -13.10 21.01 -2.40
N ILE A 628 -11.97 21.56 -1.95
CA ILE A 628 -11.71 21.85 -0.53
C ILE A 628 -12.76 22.83 0.01
N ARG A 629 -13.02 23.93 -0.70
CA ARG A 629 -14.07 24.90 -0.34
C ARG A 629 -15.43 24.22 -0.23
N ARG A 630 -15.82 23.40 -1.21
CA ARG A 630 -17.08 22.65 -1.17
C ARG A 630 -17.15 21.72 0.04
N ILE A 631 -16.08 20.98 0.35
CA ILE A 631 -16.04 20.11 1.53
C ILE A 631 -16.29 20.94 2.79
N VAL A 632 -15.52 22.01 3.00
CA VAL A 632 -15.64 22.89 4.17
C VAL A 632 -17.04 23.51 4.30
N HIS A 633 -17.67 23.93 3.20
CA HIS A 633 -18.98 24.59 3.24
C HIS A 633 -20.18 23.63 3.35
N THR A 634 -20.04 22.40 2.87
CA THR A 634 -21.17 21.45 2.77
C THR A 634 -21.14 20.36 3.83
N GLU A 635 -20.05 20.22 4.58
CA GLU A 635 -19.95 19.22 5.63
C GLU A 635 -20.99 19.49 6.74
N PRO A 636 -21.66 18.45 7.27
CA PRO A 636 -22.59 18.62 8.38
C PRO A 636 -21.88 19.17 9.64
N ARG A 637 -22.38 20.29 10.17
CA ARG A 637 -21.81 20.92 11.37
C ARG A 637 -22.10 20.15 12.66
N GLU A 638 -23.26 19.49 12.76
CA GLU A 638 -23.67 18.69 13.92
C GLU A 638 -24.42 17.42 13.49
N GLY A 639 -24.47 16.39 14.35
CA GLY A 639 -25.35 15.23 14.19
C GLY A 639 -24.83 14.06 13.32
N ALA A 640 -23.61 14.12 12.78
CA ALA A 640 -23.01 12.99 12.10
C ALA A 640 -22.49 11.94 13.10
N ALA A 641 -22.80 10.65 12.88
CA ALA A 641 -22.34 9.55 13.74
C ALA A 641 -20.80 9.42 13.77
N ARG A 642 -20.14 9.80 12.68
CA ARG A 642 -18.68 9.91 12.56
C ARG A 642 -18.33 11.10 11.66
N PRO A 643 -17.57 12.10 12.15
CA PRO A 643 -17.10 13.19 11.30
C PRO A 643 -16.14 12.69 10.23
N ARG A 644 -16.19 13.28 9.03
CA ARG A 644 -15.23 13.00 7.96
C ARG A 644 -13.90 13.71 8.19
N THR A 645 -12.86 13.11 7.63
CA THR A 645 -11.47 13.56 7.76
C THR A 645 -10.92 14.03 6.42
N ILE A 646 -10.02 15.01 6.41
CA ILE A 646 -9.08 15.23 5.29
C ILE A 646 -7.77 14.54 5.65
N ASP A 647 -7.32 13.60 4.83
CA ASP A 647 -6.12 12.81 5.12
C ASP A 647 -4.96 13.32 4.25
N ILE A 648 -3.81 13.59 4.86
CA ILE A 648 -2.61 14.09 4.17
C ILE A 648 -1.48 13.09 4.37
N VAL A 649 -1.03 12.44 3.30
CA VAL A 649 0.13 11.56 3.30
C VAL A 649 1.37 12.39 3.02
N MET A 650 2.17 12.60 4.07
CA MET A 650 3.26 13.58 4.11
C MET A 650 4.52 13.08 3.37
N ASP A 651 5.32 14.06 2.92
CA ASP A 651 6.64 13.86 2.29
C ASP A 651 7.73 14.35 3.26
N ASN A 652 8.27 15.58 3.09
CA ASN A 652 9.48 16.01 3.79
C ASN A 652 9.28 16.95 4.99
N VAL A 653 10.28 16.99 5.86
CA VAL A 653 10.44 18.00 6.91
C VAL A 653 10.71 19.41 6.35
N GLY A 654 10.69 20.42 7.22
CA GLY A 654 10.94 21.82 6.86
C GLY A 654 9.70 22.54 6.38
N VAL A 655 9.80 23.31 5.30
CA VAL A 655 8.71 24.14 4.76
C VAL A 655 7.54 23.27 4.30
N GLU A 656 7.80 22.08 3.76
CA GLU A 656 6.76 21.14 3.33
C GLU A 656 5.86 20.73 4.50
N CYS A 657 6.45 20.28 5.60
CA CYS A 657 5.74 19.93 6.83
C CYS A 657 4.91 21.11 7.38
N VAL A 658 5.48 22.33 7.37
CA VAL A 658 4.77 23.54 7.81
C VAL A 658 3.61 23.89 6.87
N ALA A 659 3.78 23.77 5.55
CA ALA A 659 2.70 24.04 4.59
C ALA A 659 1.52 23.08 4.77
N ASP A 660 1.79 21.80 5.01
CA ASP A 660 0.78 20.78 5.29
C ASP A 660 0.01 21.08 6.59
N LEU A 661 0.72 21.53 7.64
CA LEU A 661 0.11 21.98 8.90
C LEU A 661 -0.70 23.28 8.73
N ILE A 662 -0.26 24.21 7.89
CA ILE A 662 -1.02 25.44 7.60
C ILE A 662 -2.36 25.11 6.94
N LEU A 663 -2.39 24.25 5.91
CA LEU A 663 -3.66 23.82 5.31
C LEU A 663 -4.54 23.12 6.35
N THR A 664 -3.94 22.29 7.20
CA THR A 664 -4.64 21.63 8.30
C THR A 664 -5.35 22.64 9.20
N LEU A 665 -4.62 23.66 9.68
CA LEU A 665 -5.20 24.69 10.55
C LEU A 665 -6.28 25.51 9.84
N TRP A 666 -6.12 25.82 8.55
CA TRP A 666 -7.16 26.49 7.75
C TRP A 666 -8.46 25.67 7.69
N VAL A 667 -8.37 24.37 7.40
CA VAL A 667 -9.54 23.47 7.40
C VAL A 667 -10.21 23.43 8.77
N LEU A 668 -9.42 23.30 9.84
CA LEU A 668 -9.93 23.21 11.20
C LEU A 668 -10.54 24.52 11.70
N HIS A 669 -10.01 25.67 11.26
CA HIS A 669 -10.58 26.98 11.56
C HIS A 669 -11.94 27.17 10.88
N HIS A 670 -12.09 26.72 9.63
CA HIS A 670 -13.27 27.03 8.80
C HIS A 670 -14.42 26.04 8.94
N HIS A 671 -14.21 24.87 9.55
CA HIS A 671 -15.30 23.93 9.81
C HIS A 671 -15.19 23.22 11.16
N PRO A 672 -16.19 23.32 12.06
CA PRO A 672 -16.06 22.85 13.46
C PRO A 672 -15.97 21.32 13.61
N SER A 673 -16.58 20.57 12.69
CA SER A 673 -16.66 19.11 12.79
C SER A 673 -15.64 18.37 11.92
N LEU A 674 -14.98 19.05 10.97
CA LEU A 674 -13.96 18.39 10.14
C LEU A 674 -12.74 18.06 11.00
N ARG A 675 -12.11 16.94 10.65
CA ARG A 675 -10.85 16.47 11.22
C ARG A 675 -9.78 16.39 10.15
N VAL A 676 -8.51 16.35 10.56
CA VAL A 676 -7.38 16.11 9.67
C VAL A 676 -6.48 15.02 10.25
N THR A 677 -6.09 14.05 9.43
CA THR A 677 -5.06 13.07 9.77
C THR A 677 -3.82 13.30 8.93
N LEU A 678 -2.67 13.42 9.59
CA LEU A 678 -1.36 13.46 8.96
C LEU A 678 -0.72 12.07 9.01
N HIS A 679 -0.53 11.44 7.85
CA HIS A 679 0.15 10.15 7.73
C HIS A 679 1.65 10.37 7.49
N VAL A 680 2.47 9.93 8.45
CA VAL A 680 3.93 10.09 8.48
C VAL A 680 4.63 8.72 8.44
N LYS A 681 5.94 8.70 8.23
CA LYS A 681 6.74 7.47 8.21
C LYS A 681 7.00 6.98 9.64
N ASN A 682 7.03 5.66 9.83
CA ASN A 682 7.23 5.03 11.14
C ASN A 682 8.69 4.85 11.55
N MET A 683 9.63 5.17 10.65
CA MET A 683 11.08 5.08 10.86
C MET A 683 11.79 6.12 9.97
N PRO A 684 13.10 6.40 10.18
CA PRO A 684 13.88 7.26 9.31
C PRO A 684 13.86 6.70 7.90
N TYR A 685 13.41 7.50 6.95
CA TYR A 685 13.03 7.02 5.63
C TYR A 685 13.31 8.11 4.59
N TYR A 686 13.82 7.71 3.42
CA TYR A 686 14.10 8.61 2.29
C TYR A 686 14.80 9.93 2.68
N VAL A 687 15.71 9.85 3.65
CA VAL A 687 16.46 10.98 4.23
C VAL A 687 15.57 11.98 4.99
N SER A 688 14.73 12.72 4.27
CA SER A 688 14.00 13.87 4.79
C SER A 688 12.53 13.60 5.11
N ASP A 689 12.04 12.37 4.92
CA ASP A 689 10.63 12.09 5.17
C ASP A 689 10.26 12.33 6.64
N VAL A 690 9.08 12.92 6.84
CA VAL A 690 8.55 13.24 8.18
C VAL A 690 8.25 11.95 8.94
N THR A 691 8.73 11.91 10.17
CA THR A 691 8.37 10.93 11.21
C THR A 691 7.71 11.66 12.40
N PRO A 692 7.04 10.98 13.33
CA PRO A 692 6.40 11.67 14.44
C PRO A 692 7.35 12.50 15.32
N PRO A 693 8.59 12.05 15.65
CA PRO A 693 9.58 12.88 16.32
C PRO A 693 9.93 14.19 15.59
N ASP A 694 9.83 14.23 14.26
CA ASP A 694 10.13 15.43 13.49
C ASP A 694 9.07 16.53 13.70
N ILE A 695 7.81 16.16 13.92
CA ILE A 695 6.73 17.11 14.26
C ILE A 695 6.95 17.68 15.66
N ALA A 696 7.33 16.84 16.63
CA ALA A 696 7.69 17.29 17.98
C ALA A 696 8.84 18.31 17.91
N PHE A 697 9.90 17.95 17.19
CA PHE A 697 11.09 18.78 17.03
C PHE A 697 10.77 20.12 16.35
N LEU A 698 9.91 20.13 15.32
CA LEU A 698 9.44 21.36 14.70
C LEU A 698 8.82 22.30 15.73
N ILE A 699 7.87 21.81 16.54
CA ILE A 699 7.17 22.62 17.54
C ILE A 699 8.16 23.17 18.59
N GLU A 700 9.06 22.32 19.09
CA GLU A 700 10.09 22.70 20.07
C GLU A 700 11.02 23.79 19.52
N GLU A 701 11.45 23.70 18.27
CA GLU A 701 12.30 24.71 17.64
C GLU A 701 11.59 26.05 17.42
N LEU A 702 10.29 26.03 17.11
CA LEU A 702 9.49 27.26 17.01
C LEU A 702 9.38 27.95 18.38
N GLU A 703 9.12 27.18 19.45
CA GLU A 703 9.04 27.69 20.83
C GLU A 703 10.40 28.23 21.30
N GLU A 704 11.48 27.52 21.00
CA GLU A 704 12.85 27.92 21.30
C GLU A 704 13.24 29.23 20.59
N CYS A 705 12.92 29.33 19.30
CA CYS A 705 13.15 30.54 18.52
C CYS A 705 12.36 31.72 19.09
N ALA A 706 11.08 31.53 19.43
CA ALA A 706 10.26 32.55 20.08
C ALA A 706 10.83 33.00 21.43
N ARG A 707 11.45 32.09 22.20
CA ARG A 707 12.08 32.41 23.48
C ARG A 707 13.38 33.19 23.32
N ARG A 708 14.20 32.84 22.33
CA ARG A 708 15.46 33.53 22.01
C ARG A 708 15.20 34.92 21.41
N GLU A 709 14.16 35.05 20.60
CA GLU A 709 13.80 36.28 19.88
C GLU A 709 12.34 36.68 20.18
N PRO A 710 12.10 37.46 21.24
CA PRO A 710 10.74 37.85 21.66
C PRO A 710 9.92 38.55 20.57
N ALA A 711 10.57 39.24 19.62
CA ALA A 711 9.91 39.86 18.48
C ALA A 711 9.30 38.84 17.50
N MET A 712 9.83 37.61 17.43
CA MET A 712 9.28 36.53 16.60
C MET A 712 8.15 35.77 17.32
N ALA A 713 8.05 35.90 18.64
CA ALA A 713 7.04 35.18 19.43
C ALA A 713 5.60 35.51 19.01
N THR A 714 5.33 36.74 18.58
CA THR A 714 4.02 37.17 18.06
C THR A 714 3.63 36.48 16.77
N VAL A 715 4.61 36.02 15.98
CA VAL A 715 4.39 35.31 14.71
C VAL A 715 4.34 33.79 14.92
N LEU A 716 5.24 33.24 15.72
CA LEU A 716 5.42 31.80 15.86
C LEU A 716 4.42 31.15 16.84
N MET A 717 4.15 31.79 17.98
CA MET A 717 3.36 31.17 19.04
C MET A 717 1.88 30.96 18.70
N PRO A 718 1.20 31.80 17.90
CA PRO A 718 -0.17 31.51 17.46
C PRO A 718 -0.29 30.17 16.73
N PHE A 719 0.63 29.90 15.80
CA PHE A 719 0.68 28.64 15.06
C PHE A 719 0.90 27.45 16.01
N VAL A 720 1.90 27.53 16.89
CA VAL A 720 2.21 26.47 17.87
C VAL A 720 0.99 26.15 18.75
N ARG A 721 0.31 27.17 19.27
CA ARG A 721 -0.88 27.00 20.13
C ARG A 721 -2.00 26.29 19.39
N LEU A 722 -2.30 26.70 18.15
CA LEU A 722 -3.35 26.09 17.34
C LEU A 722 -3.06 24.63 17.01
N VAL A 723 -1.80 24.29 16.71
CA VAL A 723 -1.39 22.89 16.48
C VAL A 723 -1.61 22.05 17.74
N ARG A 724 -1.12 22.52 18.90
CA ARG A 724 -1.28 21.81 20.18
C ARG A 724 -2.75 21.65 20.59
N GLU A 725 -3.55 22.71 20.47
CA GLU A 725 -4.98 22.67 20.77
C GLU A 725 -5.73 21.68 19.86
N SER A 726 -5.39 21.67 18.56
CA SER A 726 -6.01 20.74 17.59
C SER A 726 -5.64 19.28 17.86
N LEU A 727 -4.43 19.02 18.36
CA LEU A 727 -4.02 17.69 18.81
C LEU A 727 -4.75 17.29 20.11
N ASP A 728 -4.84 18.21 21.08
CA ASP A 728 -5.47 17.97 22.39
C ASP A 728 -6.96 17.61 22.26
N ASN A 729 -7.68 18.34 21.40
CA ASN A 729 -9.10 18.09 21.15
C ASN A 729 -9.37 16.98 20.11
N GLY A 730 -8.32 16.35 19.57
CA GLY A 730 -8.40 15.24 18.62
C GLY A 730 -8.93 15.61 17.23
N ARG A 731 -8.96 16.90 16.87
CA ARG A 731 -9.32 17.36 15.52
C ARG A 731 -8.18 17.23 14.53
N LEU A 732 -6.95 17.29 15.00
CA LEU A 732 -5.74 16.89 14.28
C LEU A 732 -5.23 15.57 14.88
N SER A 733 -5.00 14.57 14.04
CA SER A 733 -4.36 13.31 14.41
C SER A 733 -3.14 13.03 13.55
N ILE A 734 -2.18 12.28 14.10
CA ILE A 734 -0.99 11.81 13.38
C ILE A 734 -1.02 10.29 13.35
N ASP A 735 -0.78 9.71 12.19
CA ASP A 735 -0.71 8.26 11.96
C ASP A 735 0.67 7.89 11.41
N ALA A 736 1.23 6.78 11.87
CA ALA A 736 2.52 6.28 11.44
C ALA A 736 2.46 4.76 11.20
N ASP A 737 1.45 4.29 10.48
CA ASP A 737 1.31 2.87 10.15
C ASP A 737 2.49 2.40 9.27
N ALA A 738 2.97 1.17 9.51
CA ALA A 738 4.12 0.61 8.79
C ALA A 738 3.89 0.50 7.27
N VAL A 739 2.63 0.55 6.81
CA VAL A 739 2.32 0.59 5.38
C VAL A 739 3.05 1.68 4.62
N TRP A 740 3.34 2.81 5.28
CA TRP A 740 4.01 3.94 4.65
C TRP A 740 5.49 3.66 4.32
N THR A 741 6.09 2.58 4.86
CA THR A 741 7.50 2.20 4.63
C THR A 741 7.68 0.78 4.06
N GLN A 742 6.59 0.07 3.73
CA GLN A 742 6.63 -1.23 3.05
C GLN A 742 6.79 -1.08 1.52
N PRO A 743 7.51 -1.99 0.83
CA PRO A 743 7.76 -1.95 -0.61
C PRO A 743 6.49 -2.30 -1.39
N SER A 744 5.55 -1.37 -1.46
CA SER A 744 4.17 -1.62 -1.91
C SER A 744 3.56 -0.40 -2.58
N GLU A 745 2.60 -0.66 -3.47
CA GLU A 745 1.77 0.37 -4.10
C GLU A 745 0.55 0.72 -3.24
N TYR A 746 -0.11 1.85 -3.50
CA TYR A 746 -1.33 2.20 -2.75
C TYR A 746 -2.57 1.40 -3.14
N ARG A 747 -2.55 0.70 -4.28
CA ARG A 747 -3.54 -0.35 -4.57
C ARG A 747 -3.36 -1.62 -3.72
N GLU A 748 -2.28 -1.69 -2.95
CA GLU A 748 -1.94 -2.79 -2.05
C GLU A 748 -2.14 -2.43 -0.57
N LEU A 749 -2.70 -1.24 -0.28
CA LEU A 749 -3.05 -0.86 1.08
C LEU A 749 -3.90 -1.96 1.73
N PRO A 750 -3.58 -2.34 2.97
CA PRO A 750 -4.30 -3.41 3.63
C PRO A 750 -5.72 -2.97 4.00
N PRO A 751 -6.70 -3.89 4.06
CA PRO A 751 -8.06 -3.57 4.49
C PRO A 751 -8.12 -2.81 5.80
N LYS A 752 -7.25 -3.12 6.77
CA LYS A 752 -7.18 -2.38 8.04
C LYS A 752 -7.02 -0.88 7.81
N VAL A 753 -6.08 -0.46 6.95
CA VAL A 753 -5.79 0.95 6.68
C VAL A 753 -6.95 1.60 5.91
N CYS A 754 -7.42 0.96 4.84
CA CYS A 754 -8.54 1.49 4.05
C CYS A 754 -9.80 1.71 4.89
N ASN A 755 -10.21 0.69 5.65
CA ASN A 755 -11.42 0.74 6.47
C ASN A 755 -11.27 1.63 7.72
N THR A 756 -10.05 1.92 8.16
CA THR A 756 -9.82 2.82 9.29
C THR A 756 -9.92 4.28 8.85
N PHE A 757 -9.20 4.65 7.79
CA PHE A 757 -9.02 6.06 7.43
C PHE A 757 -9.90 6.52 6.26
N PHE A 758 -10.02 5.72 5.22
CA PHE A 758 -10.49 6.22 3.93
C PHE A 758 -11.95 5.87 3.65
N TYR A 759 -12.27 4.58 3.54
CA TYR A 759 -13.60 4.12 3.18
C TYR A 759 -13.83 2.66 3.59
N THR A 760 -15.10 2.31 3.71
CA THR A 760 -15.55 0.92 3.68
C THR A 760 -16.65 0.76 2.63
N GLN A 761 -17.02 -0.48 2.33
CA GLN A 761 -18.08 -0.78 1.37
C GLN A 761 -19.03 -1.84 1.89
N ARG A 762 -20.23 -1.89 1.33
CA ARG A 762 -21.15 -3.03 1.40
C ARG A 762 -21.64 -3.38 0.00
N VAL A 763 -22.03 -4.64 -0.18
CA VAL A 763 -22.78 -5.05 -1.38
C VAL A 763 -24.27 -4.87 -1.17
N LEU A 764 -25.04 -4.84 -2.26
CA LEU A 764 -26.49 -4.81 -2.20
C LEU A 764 -27.04 -6.16 -1.72
N SER A 765 -28.10 -6.10 -0.91
CA SER A 765 -28.87 -7.29 -0.53
C SER A 765 -29.64 -7.86 -1.73
N GLU A 766 -30.14 -9.09 -1.63
CA GLU A 766 -30.95 -9.68 -2.71
C GLU A 766 -32.18 -8.85 -3.07
N ALA A 767 -32.83 -8.24 -2.08
CA ALA A 767 -33.99 -7.38 -2.30
C ALA A 767 -33.59 -6.14 -3.12
N GLU A 768 -32.51 -5.46 -2.71
CA GLU A 768 -31.96 -4.29 -3.41
C GLU A 768 -31.50 -4.64 -4.84
N LEU A 769 -30.90 -5.81 -5.05
CA LEU A 769 -30.50 -6.29 -6.37
C LEU A 769 -31.71 -6.51 -7.29
N ARG A 770 -32.79 -7.12 -6.78
CA ARG A 770 -34.02 -7.35 -7.55
C ARG A 770 -34.70 -6.04 -7.94
N GLU A 771 -34.77 -5.08 -7.02
CA GLU A 771 -35.29 -3.73 -7.29
C GLU A 771 -34.50 -3.04 -8.40
N GLN A 772 -33.17 -3.09 -8.33
CA GLN A 772 -32.32 -2.43 -9.33
C GLN A 772 -32.38 -3.11 -10.70
N GLN A 773 -32.51 -4.43 -10.75
CA GLN A 773 -32.73 -5.17 -12.01
C GLN A 773 -34.05 -4.77 -12.69
N GLN A 774 -35.11 -4.53 -11.91
CA GLN A 774 -36.39 -4.05 -12.45
C GLN A 774 -36.28 -2.64 -13.03
N VAL A 775 -35.50 -1.76 -12.38
CA VAL A 775 -35.32 -0.37 -12.83
C VAL A 775 -34.46 -0.27 -14.09
N GLN A 776 -33.40 -1.09 -14.23
CA GLN A 776 -32.44 -0.94 -15.34
C GLN A 776 -32.88 -1.60 -16.66
N GLN A 777 -33.95 -2.41 -16.69
CA GLN A 777 -34.46 -3.12 -17.89
C GLN A 777 -33.35 -3.76 -18.77
N SER A 778 -32.22 -4.13 -18.16
CA SER A 778 -30.99 -4.57 -18.82
C SER A 778 -30.58 -5.91 -18.22
N ALA A 779 -30.27 -6.88 -19.08
CA ALA A 779 -29.76 -8.19 -18.67
C ALA A 779 -28.28 -8.14 -18.22
N SER A 780 -27.53 -7.08 -18.52
CA SER A 780 -26.14 -6.93 -18.11
C SER A 780 -26.01 -5.93 -16.95
N PHE A 781 -25.74 -6.46 -15.76
CA PHE A 781 -25.52 -5.68 -14.55
C PHE A 781 -24.03 -5.29 -14.45
N SER A 782 -23.74 -4.00 -14.29
CA SER A 782 -22.37 -3.50 -14.04
C SER A 782 -21.99 -3.69 -12.57
N TYR A 783 -20.75 -4.09 -12.32
CA TYR A 783 -20.23 -4.46 -10.99
C TYR A 783 -20.22 -3.33 -9.95
N ASP A 784 -19.96 -2.10 -10.38
CA ASP A 784 -19.97 -0.94 -9.47
C ASP A 784 -21.38 -0.56 -9.04
N ALA A 785 -22.40 -1.00 -9.80
CA ALA A 785 -23.78 -0.71 -9.49
C ALA A 785 -24.29 -1.52 -8.28
N CYS A 786 -23.58 -2.58 -7.87
CA CYS A 786 -23.91 -3.46 -6.73
C CYS A 786 -23.32 -3.01 -5.39
N LYS A 787 -22.64 -1.86 -5.32
CA LYS A 787 -21.85 -1.47 -4.14
C LYS A 787 -22.35 -0.16 -3.57
N ARG A 788 -22.23 -0.03 -2.25
CA ARG A 788 -22.44 1.24 -1.52
C ARG A 788 -21.20 1.51 -0.69
N TYR A 789 -20.59 2.67 -0.90
CA TYR A 789 -19.41 3.10 -0.16
C TYR A 789 -19.80 4.01 1.00
N THR A 790 -19.17 3.80 2.15
CA THR A 790 -19.18 4.72 3.27
C THR A 790 -17.82 5.41 3.31
N ALA A 791 -17.80 6.70 3.00
CA ALA A 791 -16.60 7.53 3.00
C ALA A 791 -16.28 8.01 4.43
N TYR A 792 -15.09 7.68 4.93
CA TYR A 792 -14.56 8.23 6.18
C TYR A 792 -13.67 9.45 5.91
N SER A 793 -13.00 9.45 4.76
CA SER A 793 -12.26 10.59 4.25
C SER A 793 -13.12 11.42 3.30
N ALA A 794 -13.06 12.75 3.42
CA ALA A 794 -13.64 13.69 2.48
C ALA A 794 -12.69 13.99 1.30
N LEU A 795 -11.38 13.87 1.51
CA LEU A 795 -10.32 14.06 0.53
C LEU A 795 -9.02 13.45 1.07
N VAL A 796 -8.29 12.72 0.22
CA VAL A 796 -6.92 12.26 0.51
C VAL A 796 -5.92 13.03 -0.35
N ILE A 797 -4.91 13.65 0.26
CA ILE A 797 -3.84 14.39 -0.41
C ILE A 797 -2.52 13.60 -0.26
N PHE A 798 -1.93 13.20 -1.38
CA PHE A 798 -0.61 12.57 -1.43
C PHE A 798 0.46 13.60 -1.82
N LYS A 799 1.45 13.80 -0.94
CA LYS A 799 2.55 14.75 -1.15
C LYS A 799 3.78 14.07 -1.75
N GLY A 800 4.45 14.74 -2.68
CA GLY A 800 5.79 14.36 -3.11
C GLY A 800 5.87 13.28 -4.18
N ASP A 801 7.11 13.02 -4.63
CA ASP A 801 7.40 12.14 -5.76
C ASP A 801 7.22 10.66 -5.41
N LEU A 802 7.66 10.25 -4.21
CA LEU A 802 7.54 8.85 -3.76
C LEU A 802 6.08 8.43 -3.64
N ASN A 803 5.25 9.24 -2.99
CA ASN A 803 3.83 8.93 -2.84
C ASN A 803 3.12 8.89 -4.21
N PHE A 804 3.49 9.74 -5.16
CA PHE A 804 2.96 9.68 -6.53
C PHE A 804 3.37 8.40 -7.27
N ARG A 805 4.64 7.99 -7.18
CA ARG A 805 5.13 6.72 -7.73
C ARG A 805 4.37 5.54 -7.12
N ARG A 806 4.10 5.55 -5.81
CA ARG A 806 3.30 4.51 -5.12
C ARG A 806 1.82 4.51 -5.51
N LEU A 807 1.25 5.69 -5.79
CA LEU A 807 -0.14 5.84 -6.21
C LEU A 807 -0.37 5.27 -7.63
N LEU A 808 0.62 5.39 -8.50
CA LEU A 808 0.54 4.93 -9.90
C LEU A 808 1.31 3.64 -10.16
N GLY A 809 2.02 3.11 -9.16
CA GLY A 809 2.78 1.87 -9.24
C GLY A 809 4.09 1.91 -10.00
N ASP A 810 4.59 3.10 -10.33
CA ASP A 810 5.84 3.32 -11.08
C ASP A 810 5.95 2.41 -12.32
N ARG A 811 5.01 2.57 -13.26
CA ARG A 811 4.83 1.66 -14.42
C ARG A 811 5.03 2.38 -15.74
N HIS A 812 5.27 1.58 -16.77
CA HIS A 812 5.34 1.98 -18.17
C HIS A 812 3.97 2.37 -18.75
N TRP A 813 3.34 3.40 -18.19
CA TRP A 813 1.99 3.86 -18.57
C TRP A 813 1.93 4.58 -19.93
N ASP A 814 3.03 5.21 -20.35
CA ASP A 814 3.14 5.93 -21.62
C ASP A 814 4.44 5.53 -22.33
N ARG A 815 4.30 4.81 -23.44
CA ARG A 815 5.42 4.38 -24.28
C ARG A 815 6.23 5.56 -24.80
N ARG A 816 5.59 6.66 -25.19
CA ARG A 816 6.31 7.82 -25.76
C ARG A 816 7.14 8.50 -24.70
N ALA A 817 6.55 8.73 -23.53
CA ALA A 817 7.27 9.29 -22.39
C ALA A 817 8.50 8.45 -22.07
N PHE A 818 8.39 7.12 -22.04
CA PHE A 818 9.53 6.25 -21.84
C PHE A 818 10.58 6.34 -22.95
N VAL A 819 10.18 6.21 -24.21
CA VAL A 819 11.12 6.26 -25.35
C VAL A 819 11.88 7.59 -25.39
N SER A 820 11.24 8.69 -24.99
CA SER A 820 11.87 10.01 -24.92
C SER A 820 12.97 10.14 -23.86
N THR A 821 13.02 9.25 -22.85
CA THR A 821 14.08 9.25 -21.84
C THR A 821 15.33 8.50 -22.28
N LEU A 822 15.29 7.80 -23.41
CA LEU A 822 16.40 6.99 -23.90
C LEU A 822 17.37 7.83 -24.74
N ALA A 823 18.67 7.53 -24.62
CA ALA A 823 19.68 8.14 -25.49
C ALA A 823 19.56 7.61 -26.93
N PRO A 824 19.96 8.38 -27.97
CA PRO A 824 19.90 7.91 -29.36
C PRO A 824 20.58 6.55 -29.59
N ALA A 825 21.73 6.30 -28.96
CA ALA A 825 22.43 5.03 -29.06
C ALA A 825 21.69 3.85 -28.38
N GLU A 826 20.82 4.13 -27.40
CA GLU A 826 19.99 3.13 -26.73
C GLU A 826 18.74 2.78 -27.56
N LEU A 827 18.28 3.70 -28.42
CA LEU A 827 17.19 3.44 -29.37
C LEU A 827 17.61 2.50 -30.51
N ASP A 828 18.87 2.58 -30.94
CA ASP A 828 19.43 1.76 -32.02
C ASP A 828 19.83 0.35 -31.53
N ALA A 829 20.00 0.15 -30.22
CA ALA A 829 20.44 -1.09 -29.59
C ALA A 829 19.27 -2.05 -29.22
N SER A 830 18.77 -2.80 -30.22
CA SER A 830 17.98 -4.05 -30.09
C SER A 830 16.49 -4.00 -29.62
N ALA A 831 15.77 -5.06 -30.02
CA ALA A 831 14.32 -5.25 -30.09
C ALA A 831 13.58 -5.51 -28.75
N MET A 832 13.70 -4.63 -27.76
CA MET A 832 13.03 -4.76 -26.44
C MET A 832 11.84 -3.83 -26.13
N PRO A 833 11.53 -2.73 -26.86
CA PRO A 833 10.39 -1.88 -26.52
C PRO A 833 9.04 -2.62 -26.54
N GLU A 834 8.77 -3.46 -27.53
CA GLU A 834 7.43 -4.05 -27.71
C GLU A 834 7.00 -4.95 -26.56
N LEU A 835 7.92 -5.68 -25.93
CA LEU A 835 7.61 -6.58 -24.82
C LEU A 835 7.32 -5.85 -23.50
N LEU A 836 7.94 -4.69 -23.26
CA LEU A 836 7.67 -3.85 -22.07
C LEU A 836 6.29 -3.22 -22.13
N PHE A 837 5.81 -2.91 -23.34
CA PHE A 837 4.53 -2.22 -23.55
C PHE A 837 3.36 -3.15 -23.89
N ALA A 838 3.56 -4.46 -23.96
CA ALA A 838 2.54 -5.41 -24.39
C ALA A 838 1.24 -5.38 -23.56
N ASP A 839 1.33 -5.05 -22.26
CA ASP A 839 0.17 -4.91 -21.36
C ASP A 839 -0.19 -3.43 -21.09
N THR A 840 0.28 -2.49 -21.92
CA THR A 840 -0.08 -1.07 -21.78
C THR A 840 -1.47 -0.86 -22.38
N PRO A 841 -2.46 -0.36 -21.60
CA PRO A 841 -3.83 -0.19 -22.09
C PRO A 841 -3.87 0.66 -23.36
N HIS A 842 -4.26 0.07 -24.48
CA HIS A 842 -4.61 0.83 -25.68
C HIS A 842 -5.97 1.47 -25.41
N ALA A 843 -6.06 2.80 -25.46
CA ALA A 843 -7.29 3.51 -25.14
C ALA A 843 -8.43 3.06 -26.07
N ARG A 844 -9.28 2.12 -25.62
CA ARG A 844 -10.52 1.77 -26.30
C ARG A 844 -11.54 2.88 -26.07
N ASN A 845 -11.66 3.79 -27.04
CA ASN A 845 -12.93 4.39 -27.45
C ASN A 845 -12.77 5.12 -28.79
N GLY A 846 -13.53 4.70 -29.80
CA GLY A 846 -13.65 5.38 -31.08
C GLY A 846 -13.84 4.40 -32.22
N GLN A 847 -15.09 4.10 -32.57
CA GLN A 847 -15.41 3.57 -33.89
C GLN A 847 -14.96 4.57 -34.96
N HIS A 848 -13.73 4.48 -35.43
CA HIS A 848 -13.32 5.09 -36.69
C HIS A 848 -12.52 4.08 -37.49
N ARG A 849 -13.08 3.72 -38.66
CA ARG A 849 -12.35 3.02 -39.71
C ARG A 849 -11.08 3.83 -40.04
N PRO A 850 -9.96 3.16 -40.35
CA PRO A 850 -8.74 3.85 -40.78
C PRO A 850 -9.02 4.56 -42.11
N THR A 851 -9.00 5.89 -42.10
CA THR A 851 -8.82 6.69 -43.31
C THR A 851 -7.34 6.72 -43.68
N GLN A 852 -7.08 6.74 -44.99
CA GLN A 852 -5.78 6.50 -45.60
C GLN A 852 -4.68 7.47 -45.12
N ALA A 853 -3.49 6.88 -44.92
CA ALA A 853 -2.15 7.46 -44.94
C ALA A 853 -2.01 8.97 -44.63
N GLY A 854 -1.68 9.29 -43.38
CA GLY A 854 -1.21 10.63 -43.00
C GLY A 854 -1.33 11.01 -41.53
N GLU A 855 -2.16 10.33 -40.74
CA GLU A 855 -2.39 10.68 -39.33
C GLU A 855 -1.87 9.58 -38.41
N VAL A 856 -0.81 9.89 -37.66
CA VAL A 856 -0.38 9.09 -36.51
C VAL A 856 -1.55 9.08 -35.52
N ALA A 857 -2.19 7.93 -35.34
CA ALA A 857 -3.24 7.76 -34.34
C ALA A 857 -2.69 8.26 -32.99
N ALA A 858 -3.32 9.31 -32.47
CA ALA A 858 -2.96 9.88 -31.18
C ALA A 858 -3.27 8.83 -30.09
N ASP A 859 -2.27 8.04 -29.70
CA ASP A 859 -2.34 7.22 -28.50
C ASP A 859 -2.64 8.15 -27.32
N GLU A 860 -3.87 8.11 -26.83
CA GLU A 860 -4.35 8.98 -25.76
C GLU A 860 -3.75 8.50 -24.43
N ILE A 861 -2.90 9.32 -23.79
CA ILE A 861 -2.26 9.00 -22.51
C ILE A 861 -3.33 8.66 -21.48
N ILE A 862 -3.17 7.56 -20.75
CA ILE A 862 -4.05 7.22 -19.64
C ILE A 862 -4.04 8.32 -18.57
N SER A 863 -5.22 8.82 -18.17
CA SER A 863 -5.31 9.92 -17.22
C SER A 863 -5.07 9.48 -15.77
N PHE A 864 -4.63 10.42 -14.92
CA PHE A 864 -4.52 10.22 -13.48
C PHE A 864 -5.83 9.69 -12.86
N GLN A 865 -6.95 10.32 -13.22
CA GLN A 865 -8.30 9.87 -12.86
C GLN A 865 -8.52 8.39 -13.17
N ARG A 866 -8.22 7.96 -14.41
CA ARG A 866 -8.49 6.59 -14.87
C ARG A 866 -7.63 5.55 -14.13
N ILE A 867 -6.37 5.86 -13.85
CA ILE A 867 -5.50 4.96 -13.08
C ILE A 867 -6.04 4.81 -11.65
N VAL A 868 -6.27 5.92 -10.96
CA VAL A 868 -6.69 5.90 -9.55
C VAL A 868 -8.11 5.30 -9.40
N SER A 869 -9.04 5.64 -10.30
CA SER A 869 -10.41 5.09 -10.28
C SER A 869 -10.48 3.58 -10.51
N SER A 870 -9.40 2.97 -11.03
CA SER A 870 -9.38 1.52 -11.25
C SER A 870 -9.38 0.75 -9.93
N TYR A 871 -8.79 1.26 -8.86
CA TYR A 871 -8.71 0.55 -7.57
C TYR A 871 -9.24 1.37 -6.39
N TRP A 872 -9.51 2.66 -6.58
CA TRP A 872 -9.99 3.56 -5.53
C TRP A 872 -11.37 4.14 -5.87
N PRO A 873 -12.32 4.19 -4.91
CA PRO A 873 -13.66 4.73 -5.15
C PRO A 873 -13.65 6.26 -5.14
N VAL A 874 -13.04 6.88 -6.15
CA VAL A 874 -12.85 8.35 -6.26
C VAL A 874 -14.14 9.17 -6.27
N HIS A 875 -15.28 8.53 -6.56
CA HIS A 875 -16.60 9.14 -6.46
C HIS A 875 -17.11 9.29 -5.02
N ALA A 876 -16.59 8.48 -4.10
CA ALA A 876 -16.90 8.53 -2.68
C ALA A 876 -15.78 9.23 -1.89
N VAL A 877 -14.53 8.94 -2.22
CA VAL A 877 -13.33 9.51 -1.59
C VAL A 877 -12.39 10.05 -2.66
N PRO A 878 -12.48 11.36 -2.98
CA PRO A 878 -11.56 12.02 -3.91
C PRO A 878 -10.10 11.91 -3.47
N VAL A 879 -9.20 11.90 -4.45
CA VAL A 879 -7.74 11.81 -4.26
C VAL A 879 -7.05 12.96 -4.98
N CYS A 880 -6.19 13.69 -4.29
CA CYS A 880 -5.32 14.69 -4.87
C CYS A 880 -3.86 14.24 -4.75
N ALA A 881 -3.06 14.47 -5.80
CA ALA A 881 -1.62 14.33 -5.73
C ALA A 881 -0.94 15.67 -6.00
N ILE A 882 -0.03 16.05 -5.12
CA ILE A 882 0.76 17.29 -5.20
C ILE A 882 2.23 16.89 -5.25
N ARG A 883 2.88 17.08 -6.40
CA ARG A 883 4.20 16.52 -6.69
C ARG A 883 5.09 17.48 -7.45
N THR A 884 6.31 17.68 -6.98
CA THR A 884 7.45 18.08 -7.81
C THR A 884 8.03 16.87 -8.56
N LEU A 885 8.34 16.99 -9.85
CA LEU A 885 8.80 15.87 -10.67
C LEU A 885 10.26 15.52 -10.37
N LYS A 886 10.48 14.35 -9.77
CA LYS A 886 11.81 13.79 -9.43
C LYS A 886 11.99 12.35 -9.94
N SER A 887 11.17 11.95 -10.92
CA SER A 887 11.18 10.63 -11.56
C SER A 887 10.58 10.68 -12.97
N GLU A 888 10.95 9.72 -13.81
CA GLU A 888 10.59 9.64 -15.24
C GLU A 888 9.09 9.51 -15.52
N LEU A 889 8.28 9.21 -14.52
CA LEU A 889 6.82 9.11 -14.64
C LEU A 889 6.19 10.49 -14.90
N SER A 890 5.49 10.67 -16.03
CA SER A 890 4.97 11.98 -16.50
C SER A 890 3.44 12.08 -16.60
N ILE A 891 2.68 11.21 -15.92
CA ILE A 891 1.21 11.23 -15.94
C ILE A 891 0.67 12.60 -15.47
N GLY A 892 -0.31 13.14 -16.22
CA GLY A 892 -0.91 14.44 -15.96
C GLY A 892 -0.30 15.60 -16.77
N VAL A 893 0.73 15.35 -17.59
CA VAL A 893 1.33 16.34 -18.49
C VAL A 893 0.89 16.09 -19.94
N LYS A 894 0.42 17.14 -20.63
CA LYS A 894 -0.03 17.03 -22.02
C LYS A 894 1.11 16.64 -22.94
N VAL A 895 0.85 15.77 -23.93
CA VAL A 895 1.85 15.28 -24.90
C VAL A 895 2.66 16.44 -25.51
N ALA A 896 1.99 17.48 -26.01
CA ALA A 896 2.65 18.62 -26.63
C ALA A 896 3.60 19.36 -25.68
N GLN A 897 3.28 19.42 -24.38
CA GLN A 897 4.16 20.00 -23.37
C GLN A 897 5.36 19.09 -23.09
N GLN A 898 5.14 17.76 -23.02
CA GLN A 898 6.24 16.80 -22.89
C GLN A 898 7.23 16.94 -24.05
N GLU A 899 6.75 16.94 -25.29
CA GLU A 899 7.61 17.07 -26.49
C GLU A 899 8.34 18.42 -26.58
N ALA A 900 7.75 19.49 -26.05
CA ALA A 900 8.41 20.79 -25.97
C ALA A 900 9.53 20.76 -24.92
N LEU A 901 9.26 20.20 -23.74
CA LEU A 901 10.23 20.08 -22.66
C LEU A 901 11.36 19.11 -23.00
N ASP A 902 11.07 18.01 -23.69
CA ASP A 902 12.07 17.05 -24.15
C ASP A 902 13.12 17.71 -25.07
N ARG A 903 12.74 18.78 -25.78
CA ARG A 903 13.66 19.57 -26.63
C ARG A 903 14.41 20.64 -25.87
N VAL A 904 13.80 21.26 -24.86
CA VAL A 904 14.33 22.47 -24.19
C VAL A 904 15.06 22.15 -22.88
N ASP A 905 14.57 21.18 -22.12
CA ASP A 905 15.15 20.72 -20.85
C ASP A 905 14.97 19.19 -20.72
N PRO A 906 15.90 18.37 -21.23
CA PRO A 906 15.81 16.91 -21.14
C PRO A 906 15.71 16.35 -19.71
N THR A 907 16.03 17.16 -18.69
CA THR A 907 15.99 16.77 -17.27
C THR A 907 14.69 17.16 -16.56
N TRP A 908 13.71 17.71 -17.29
CA TRP A 908 12.49 18.27 -16.70
C TRP A 908 11.71 17.29 -15.79
N ARG A 909 11.73 15.99 -16.10
CA ARG A 909 11.04 14.94 -15.31
C ARG A 909 11.74 14.62 -13.97
N THR A 910 13.02 14.93 -13.83
CA THR A 910 13.86 14.45 -12.71
C THR A 910 14.54 15.56 -11.93
N SER A 911 14.47 16.81 -12.44
CA SER A 911 15.15 17.97 -11.86
C SER A 911 14.50 18.56 -10.60
N GLY A 912 13.23 18.25 -10.33
CA GLY A 912 12.43 18.88 -9.27
C GLY A 912 11.99 20.31 -9.56
N LYS A 913 12.29 20.86 -10.75
CA LYS A 913 11.92 22.24 -11.15
C LYS A 913 10.46 22.40 -11.53
N TYR A 914 9.82 21.32 -11.97
CA TYR A 914 8.44 21.31 -12.43
C TYR A 914 7.54 20.58 -11.44
N GLY A 915 6.25 20.91 -11.46
CA GLY A 915 5.24 20.32 -10.59
C GLY A 915 3.96 19.89 -11.30
N VAL A 916 3.20 19.02 -10.66
CA VAL A 916 1.81 18.70 -10.99
C VAL A 916 0.94 18.75 -9.74
N ILE A 917 -0.28 19.23 -9.90
CA ILE A 917 -1.37 19.10 -8.93
C ILE A 917 -2.51 18.44 -9.68
N LEU A 918 -2.77 17.17 -9.36
CA LEU A 918 -3.76 16.35 -10.06
C LEU A 918 -4.87 15.95 -9.10
N LEU A 919 -6.09 15.91 -9.59
CA LEU A 919 -7.29 15.51 -8.87
C LEU A 919 -7.94 14.32 -9.57
N ALA A 920 -8.21 13.28 -8.78
CA ALA A 920 -9.10 12.20 -9.15
C ALA A 920 -10.37 12.28 -8.29
N SER A 921 -11.52 12.54 -8.91
CA SER A 921 -12.81 12.70 -8.22
C SER A 921 -13.96 12.18 -9.09
N GLY A 922 -15.12 11.89 -8.49
CA GLY A 922 -16.31 11.53 -9.25
C GLY A 922 -16.86 12.72 -10.03
N ASN A 923 -17.27 12.50 -11.29
CA ASN A 923 -18.07 13.47 -12.03
C ASN A 923 -19.38 13.69 -11.26
N ARG A 924 -19.60 14.89 -10.73
CA ARG A 924 -20.92 15.35 -10.28
C ARG A 924 -21.29 16.60 -11.04
#